data_AF-A0A9E1UUA5-F1
#
_entry.id   AF-A0A9E1UUA5-F1
#
_cell.length_a   1.000
_cell.length_b   1.000
_cell.length_c   1.000
_cell.angle_alpha   90.00
_cell.angle_beta   90.00
_cell.angle_gamma   90.00
#
_symmetry.space_group_name_H-M   'P 1'
#
loop_
_entity.id
_entity.type
_entity.pdbx_description
1 polymer ?
#
loop_
_entity_poly.entity_id
_entity_poly.type
_entity_poly.pdbx_seq_one_letter_code
_entity_poly.pdbx_strand_id
1 'polypeptide(L)'
;CRAGLLLQKIIRRAAGLRFGREAAIKDAYASFHDPGLRAYGEITEWVEGRTWLLEADDAPWQRRHWRNTDLTETDSPEFIATRRFMTDMVQLLHDLGEPEFARQYEWWTMKSQPNVMYRTDVPADGPGSTLCAIDFRAGLALLPFLPMSPGDFKLIPAGLFRRGALVQFDRGDLDKLDRFVEERAEHFADLAPAVAEFKQRDRAYRRSLPDLTHHGWRLPFDRQLRADVRKGLVEGYLAADLADEAFAERLRGGGLRFVLFYLLGVLPFLGTLLRRLWGNASYRRHLAGFLANREYRGLALRARAARSCIRWLRKGAVGQAHAEALAARPGLYLLERFTVGLLPGFLHRLLIEPSHLGRQIGDGWRFVREFWTSEEAREKWFLEMLDEGEKDGMLHPEERAAIAARVRDPFIVKYLKCLAVHFATLPITQVVSLLVGAIVAGWMLARGESWGQASLAFGGILALFQITPISPGSLCRGGYVVYLMIRERNWREYLIACPLSFVKYIGYLAFPLQMTTTYPALARFLAGRWATRAVHIIPVFGEKGALFEHWVFDAFFNFPRIFARWAKPRLSFLLAAWAALGIILTARIFQLFDVPLHGEDARYGINLIIATVCVFVLPRALFYPLLTRKLNETTTEETEA
;
A
#
# COMPACT_ATOMS: atom_id res chain seq x y z
N CYS A 1 6.39 -22.68 -13.96
CA CYS A 1 5.55 -23.40 -12.96
C CYS A 1 6.36 -24.53 -12.33
N ARG A 2 6.43 -25.76 -12.88
CA ARG A 2 7.11 -26.90 -12.23
C ARG A 2 8.56 -26.66 -11.77
N ALA A 3 9.39 -26.02 -12.60
CA ALA A 3 10.77 -25.68 -12.21
C ALA A 3 10.84 -24.78 -10.97
N GLY A 4 9.94 -23.80 -10.84
CA GLY A 4 9.88 -22.91 -9.67
C GLY A 4 9.48 -23.64 -8.40
N LEU A 5 8.53 -24.59 -8.46
CA LEU A 5 8.17 -25.40 -7.30
C LEU A 5 9.29 -26.34 -6.85
N LEU A 6 10.01 -26.95 -7.81
CA LEU A 6 11.17 -27.78 -7.48
C LEU A 6 12.27 -26.93 -6.83
N LEU A 7 12.52 -25.73 -7.34
CA LEU A 7 13.46 -24.79 -6.73
C LEU A 7 13.03 -24.41 -5.31
N GLN A 8 11.74 -24.13 -5.09
CA GLN A 8 11.20 -23.85 -3.75
C GLN A 8 11.42 -25.02 -2.78
N LYS A 9 11.26 -26.28 -3.21
CA LYS A 9 11.57 -27.47 -2.40
C LYS A 9 13.05 -27.54 -2.01
N ILE A 10 13.94 -27.26 -2.95
CA ILE A 10 15.38 -27.22 -2.71
C ILE A 10 15.74 -26.11 -1.71
N ILE A 11 15.19 -24.90 -1.91
CA ILE A 11 15.37 -23.76 -0.99
C ILE A 11 14.84 -24.12 0.40
N ARG A 12 13.68 -24.76 0.49
CA ARG A 12 13.09 -25.22 1.76
C ARG A 12 14.00 -26.18 2.51
N ARG A 13 14.59 -27.16 1.84
CA ARG A 13 15.55 -28.09 2.47
C ARG A 13 16.81 -27.34 2.94
N ALA A 14 17.32 -26.42 2.13
CA ALA A 14 18.47 -25.60 2.47
C ALA A 14 18.19 -24.65 3.66
N ALA A 15 16.95 -24.16 3.78
CA ALA A 15 16.51 -23.34 4.90
C ALA A 15 16.58 -24.09 6.24
N GLY A 16 16.39 -25.42 6.24
CA GLY A 16 16.63 -26.25 7.43
C GLY A 16 18.04 -26.09 7.99
N LEU A 17 19.05 -25.87 7.14
CA LEU A 17 20.45 -25.67 7.56
C LEU A 17 20.73 -24.24 8.05
N ARG A 18 20.08 -23.24 7.45
CA ARG A 18 20.32 -21.82 7.76
C ARG A 18 19.50 -21.33 8.94
N PHE A 19 18.23 -21.71 9.01
CA PHE A 19 17.26 -21.24 10.00
C PHE A 19 16.92 -22.30 11.06
N GLY A 20 17.50 -23.50 10.97
CA GLY A 20 17.21 -24.62 11.87
C GLY A 20 15.85 -25.27 11.64
N ARG A 21 15.05 -24.79 10.66
CA ARG A 21 13.73 -25.33 10.32
C ARG A 21 13.40 -25.16 8.84
N GLU A 22 12.84 -26.20 8.25
CA GLU A 22 12.31 -26.11 6.88
C GLU A 22 11.05 -25.25 6.80
N ALA A 23 10.26 -25.20 7.88
CA ALA A 23 9.04 -24.39 7.98
C ALA A 23 9.29 -22.87 7.88
N ALA A 24 10.56 -22.43 7.77
CA ALA A 24 10.94 -21.07 7.40
C ALA A 24 10.61 -20.72 5.95
N ILE A 25 10.36 -21.72 5.11
CA ILE A 25 9.96 -21.56 3.72
C ILE A 25 8.64 -22.28 3.54
N LYS A 26 7.60 -21.61 3.05
CA LYS A 26 6.33 -22.25 2.72
C LYS A 26 6.52 -23.46 1.80
N ASP A 27 5.75 -24.53 2.01
CA ASP A 27 5.84 -25.73 1.18
C ASP A 27 5.05 -25.67 -0.14
N ALA A 28 5.47 -26.49 -1.10
CA ALA A 28 4.79 -26.71 -2.37
C ALA A 28 4.35 -28.18 -2.49
N TYR A 29 3.06 -28.45 -2.76
CA TYR A 29 2.56 -29.82 -2.83
C TYR A 29 2.46 -30.34 -4.27
N ALA A 30 1.98 -29.52 -5.20
CA ALA A 30 1.83 -29.93 -6.59
C ALA A 30 1.77 -28.76 -7.57
N SER A 31 2.03 -29.04 -8.84
CA SER A 31 1.62 -28.20 -9.98
C SER A 31 0.74 -29.01 -10.91
N PHE A 32 -0.21 -28.36 -11.55
CA PHE A 32 -1.02 -28.95 -12.62
C PHE A 32 -1.16 -27.99 -13.80
N HIS A 33 -1.53 -28.53 -14.95
CA HIS A 33 -1.87 -27.76 -16.14
C HIS A 33 -3.30 -28.09 -16.53
N ASP A 34 -4.16 -27.07 -16.60
CA ASP A 34 -5.51 -27.20 -17.10
C ASP A 34 -5.50 -26.83 -18.60
N PRO A 35 -5.69 -27.80 -19.51
CA PRO A 35 -5.68 -27.54 -20.95
C PRO A 35 -6.92 -26.75 -21.43
N GLY A 36 -8.03 -26.81 -20.70
CA GLY A 36 -9.24 -26.07 -21.00
C GLY A 36 -9.08 -24.58 -20.66
N LEU A 37 -8.50 -24.28 -19.50
CA LEU A 37 -8.16 -22.92 -19.09
C LEU A 37 -6.86 -22.40 -19.71
N ARG A 38 -6.03 -23.29 -20.28
CA ARG A 38 -4.66 -23.03 -20.75
C ARG A 38 -3.83 -22.33 -19.67
N ALA A 39 -3.98 -22.81 -18.44
CA ALA A 39 -3.40 -22.19 -17.26
C ALA A 39 -2.64 -23.24 -16.43
N TYR A 40 -1.58 -22.78 -15.79
CA TYR A 40 -0.87 -23.57 -14.79
C TYR A 40 -1.40 -23.20 -13.40
N GLY A 41 -1.63 -24.21 -12.58
CA GLY A 41 -1.99 -24.07 -11.18
C GLY A 41 -0.92 -24.65 -10.28
N GLU A 42 -0.83 -24.11 -9.08
CA GLU A 42 0.09 -24.54 -8.02
C GLU A 42 -0.72 -24.79 -6.76
N ILE A 43 -0.46 -25.92 -6.10
CA ILE A 43 -1.02 -26.28 -4.81
C ILE A 43 0.13 -26.14 -3.81
N THR A 44 -0.01 -25.24 -2.86
CA THR A 44 1.05 -24.87 -1.91
C THR A 44 0.49 -24.83 -0.50
N GLU A 45 1.36 -24.91 0.50
CA GLU A 45 1.00 -24.82 1.91
C GLU A 45 0.22 -23.51 2.18
N TRP A 46 -0.89 -23.64 2.89
CA TRP A 46 -1.54 -22.49 3.50
C TRP A 46 -0.75 -22.11 4.75
N VAL A 47 -0.20 -20.91 4.75
CA VAL A 47 0.55 -20.38 5.90
C VAL A 47 -0.40 -19.46 6.65
N GLU A 48 -0.88 -19.95 7.80
CA GLU A 48 -1.67 -19.11 8.71
C GLU A 48 -0.71 -18.15 9.41
N GLY A 49 -0.91 -16.85 9.23
CA GLY A 49 0.05 -15.88 9.72
C GLY A 49 -0.33 -14.43 9.50
N ARG A 50 0.53 -13.54 10.00
CA ARG A 50 0.40 -12.08 9.87
C ARG A 50 1.69 -11.44 9.37
N THR A 51 1.61 -10.21 8.88
CA THR A 51 2.80 -9.38 8.69
C THR A 51 3.35 -8.94 10.06
N TRP A 52 4.60 -8.48 10.08
CA TRP A 52 5.16 -7.79 11.26
C TRP A 52 4.31 -6.59 11.72
N LEU A 53 4.40 -6.29 13.01
CA LEU A 53 3.69 -5.19 13.64
C LEU A 53 4.32 -3.83 13.38
N LEU A 54 3.48 -2.80 13.38
CA LEU A 54 3.92 -1.42 13.48
C LEU A 54 4.27 -1.11 14.94
N GLU A 55 5.56 -1.15 15.25
CA GLU A 55 6.10 -1.04 16.59
C GLU A 55 6.31 0.43 17.01
N ALA A 56 5.85 0.74 18.23
CA ALA A 56 5.95 2.06 18.83
C ALA A 56 7.35 2.23 19.46
N ASP A 57 8.25 2.86 18.72
CA ASP A 57 9.69 2.94 19.05
C ASP A 57 10.11 4.37 19.34
N ASP A 58 10.86 4.54 20.43
CA ASP A 58 11.34 5.83 20.90
C ASP A 58 12.75 6.17 20.43
N ALA A 59 13.42 5.21 19.81
CA ALA A 59 14.71 5.34 19.20
C ALA A 59 14.78 4.62 17.83
N PRO A 60 13.88 4.93 16.86
CA PRO A 60 13.82 4.25 15.56
C PRO A 60 15.12 4.38 14.74
N TRP A 61 15.99 5.35 15.04
CA TRP A 61 17.33 5.42 14.45
C TRP A 61 18.22 4.25 14.86
N GLN A 62 18.01 3.61 16.02
CA GLN A 62 18.79 2.45 16.48
C GLN A 62 18.58 1.23 15.58
N ARG A 63 17.44 1.15 14.86
CA ARG A 63 17.18 0.13 13.83
C ARG A 63 18.25 0.08 12.73
N ARG A 64 19.08 1.13 12.57
CA ARG A 64 20.26 1.11 11.66
C ARG A 64 21.35 0.13 12.12
N HIS A 65 21.40 -0.20 13.41
CA HIS A 65 22.35 -1.13 14.03
C HIS A 65 21.79 -2.55 14.16
N TRP A 66 20.72 -2.87 13.43
CA TRP A 66 19.99 -4.14 13.40
C TRP A 66 20.83 -5.43 13.45
N ARG A 67 22.10 -5.42 13.02
CA ARG A 67 22.98 -6.61 13.10
C ARG A 67 23.34 -6.98 14.53
N ASN A 68 23.53 -5.99 15.39
CA ASN A 68 24.14 -6.18 16.71
C ASN A 68 23.18 -5.86 17.86
N THR A 69 21.97 -5.37 17.57
CA THR A 69 20.96 -5.03 18.57
C THR A 69 20.36 -6.28 19.21
N ASP A 70 20.32 -6.38 20.54
CA ASP A 70 19.56 -7.43 21.20
C ASP A 70 18.05 -7.23 20.93
N LEU A 71 17.35 -8.31 20.58
CA LEU A 71 15.90 -8.27 20.34
C LEU A 71 15.11 -8.05 21.62
N THR A 72 15.68 -8.33 22.79
CA THR A 72 15.03 -8.13 24.10
C THR A 72 15.16 -6.71 24.61
N GLU A 73 16.15 -5.95 24.14
CA GLU A 73 16.46 -4.59 24.60
C GLU A 73 15.93 -3.49 23.68
N THR A 74 15.27 -3.85 22.58
CA THR A 74 14.79 -2.90 21.55
C THR A 74 13.27 -2.78 21.57
N ASP A 75 12.78 -1.58 21.30
CA ASP A 75 11.35 -1.31 21.07
C ASP A 75 10.89 -1.71 19.65
N SER A 76 11.74 -2.33 18.84
CA SER A 76 11.38 -2.81 17.49
C SER A 76 11.94 -4.20 17.17
N PRO A 77 11.61 -5.21 18.00
CA PRO A 77 12.11 -6.56 17.83
C PRO A 77 11.66 -7.20 16.52
N GLU A 78 10.40 -7.06 16.11
CA GLU A 78 9.90 -7.63 14.86
C GLU A 78 10.54 -6.96 13.64
N PHE A 79 10.77 -5.64 13.70
CA PHE A 79 11.46 -4.94 12.62
C PHE A 79 12.86 -5.54 12.36
N ILE A 80 13.63 -5.70 13.44
CA ILE A 80 15.00 -6.19 13.38
C ILE A 80 15.04 -7.67 13.02
N ALA A 81 14.16 -8.48 13.61
CA ALA A 81 14.08 -9.91 13.33
C ALA A 81 13.74 -10.20 11.87
N THR A 82 12.73 -9.53 11.31
CA THR A 82 12.36 -9.66 9.88
C THR A 82 13.52 -9.23 8.99
N ARG A 83 14.22 -8.15 9.33
CA ARG A 83 15.39 -7.69 8.56
C ARG A 83 16.54 -8.68 8.57
N ARG A 84 16.81 -9.31 9.70
CA ARG A 84 17.83 -10.37 9.84
C ARG A 84 17.44 -11.58 9.00
N PHE A 85 16.22 -12.07 9.17
CA PHE A 85 15.69 -13.19 8.41
C PHE A 85 15.77 -12.96 6.90
N MET A 86 15.35 -11.79 6.41
CA MET A 86 15.44 -11.46 4.98
C MET A 86 16.89 -11.36 4.49
N THR A 87 17.80 -10.85 5.32
CA THR A 87 19.24 -10.84 4.98
C THR A 87 19.78 -12.27 4.86
N ASP A 88 19.44 -13.13 5.80
CA ASP A 88 19.84 -14.54 5.78
C ASP A 88 19.19 -15.31 4.62
N MET A 89 17.97 -14.96 4.24
CA MET A 89 17.30 -15.47 3.04
C MET A 89 18.04 -15.07 1.77
N VAL A 90 18.42 -13.81 1.64
CA VAL A 90 19.24 -13.32 0.51
C VAL A 90 20.57 -14.06 0.45
N GLN A 91 21.22 -14.27 1.59
CA GLN A 91 22.48 -15.01 1.65
C GLN A 91 22.29 -16.48 1.27
N LEU A 92 21.26 -17.15 1.79
CA LEU A 92 20.92 -18.53 1.42
C LEU A 92 20.70 -18.67 -0.09
N LEU A 93 19.94 -17.75 -0.69
CA LEU A 93 19.69 -17.74 -2.12
C LEU A 93 20.98 -17.47 -2.91
N HIS A 94 21.85 -16.58 -2.44
CA HIS A 94 23.17 -16.43 -3.03
C HIS A 94 23.99 -17.71 -2.96
N ASP A 95 24.00 -18.41 -1.83
CA ASP A 95 24.77 -19.63 -1.61
C ASP A 95 24.27 -20.78 -2.49
N LEU A 96 22.95 -20.88 -2.70
CA LEU A 96 22.32 -21.83 -3.62
C LEU A 96 22.55 -21.52 -5.11
N GLY A 97 23.07 -20.34 -5.45
CA GLY A 97 23.21 -19.93 -6.84
C GLY A 97 22.02 -19.19 -7.41
N GLU A 98 21.10 -18.66 -6.61
CA GLU A 98 19.89 -17.96 -7.06
C GLU A 98 19.91 -16.44 -6.79
N PRO A 99 20.91 -15.68 -7.29
CA PRO A 99 21.08 -14.29 -6.91
C PRO A 99 20.12 -13.32 -7.58
N GLU A 100 19.51 -13.69 -8.70
CA GLU A 100 18.45 -12.89 -9.30
C GLU A 100 17.15 -13.02 -8.52
N PHE A 101 16.85 -14.24 -8.08
CA PHE A 101 15.69 -14.53 -7.26
C PHE A 101 15.80 -13.95 -5.84
N ALA A 102 17.02 -13.88 -5.29
CA ALA A 102 17.32 -13.24 -3.99
C ALA A 102 16.72 -11.84 -3.84
N ARG A 103 16.53 -11.13 -4.94
CA ARG A 103 15.89 -9.81 -4.96
C ARG A 103 14.47 -9.79 -4.36
N GLN A 104 13.73 -10.90 -4.41
CA GLN A 104 12.40 -10.99 -3.78
C GLN A 104 12.45 -10.80 -2.27
N TYR A 105 13.63 -10.96 -1.67
CA TYR A 105 13.88 -10.83 -0.25
C TYR A 105 14.87 -9.70 0.06
N GLU A 106 15.27 -8.90 -0.95
CA GLU A 106 16.15 -7.76 -0.75
C GLU A 106 15.40 -6.61 -0.06
N TRP A 107 15.90 -6.21 1.12
CA TRP A 107 15.25 -5.24 2.00
C TRP A 107 14.91 -3.91 1.30
N TRP A 108 15.86 -3.38 0.53
CA TRP A 108 15.74 -2.05 -0.08
C TRP A 108 14.93 -2.02 -1.38
N THR A 109 14.32 -3.15 -1.76
CA THR A 109 13.29 -3.12 -2.80
C THR A 109 11.98 -2.49 -2.29
N MET A 110 11.82 -2.35 -0.97
CA MET A 110 10.66 -1.75 -0.27
C MET A 110 9.32 -2.47 -0.47
N LYS A 111 9.30 -3.54 -1.26
CA LYS A 111 8.12 -4.37 -1.58
C LYS A 111 8.32 -5.85 -1.26
N SER A 112 9.49 -6.22 -0.73
CA SER A 112 9.88 -7.60 -0.44
C SER A 112 9.41 -8.06 0.93
N GLN A 113 9.16 -7.14 1.85
CA GLN A 113 8.77 -7.43 3.23
C GLN A 113 7.48 -8.25 3.33
N PRO A 114 6.43 -7.97 2.52
CA PRO A 114 5.21 -8.79 2.51
C PRO A 114 5.43 -10.24 2.07
N ASN A 115 6.58 -10.58 1.47
CA ASN A 115 6.93 -11.96 1.12
C ASN A 115 7.33 -12.80 2.35
N VAL A 116 7.37 -12.20 3.54
CA VAL A 116 7.67 -12.87 4.80
C VAL A 116 6.55 -12.62 5.80
N MET A 117 6.05 -13.69 6.42
CA MET A 117 4.97 -13.64 7.42
C MET A 117 5.41 -14.30 8.74
N TYR A 118 4.87 -13.82 9.85
CA TYR A 118 4.91 -14.51 11.14
C TYR A 118 3.82 -15.57 11.16
N ARG A 119 4.22 -16.84 11.29
CA ARG A 119 3.28 -17.95 11.47
C ARG A 119 2.58 -17.86 12.82
N THR A 120 1.27 -18.08 12.82
CA THR A 120 0.43 -18.15 14.02
C THR A 120 0.05 -19.59 14.38
N ASP A 121 0.30 -20.54 13.48
CA ASP A 121 0.07 -21.97 13.69
C ASP A 121 1.24 -22.69 14.40
N VAL A 122 2.33 -21.98 14.69
CA VAL A 122 3.53 -22.49 15.37
C VAL A 122 3.76 -21.68 16.65
N PRO A 123 4.12 -22.32 17.79
CA PRO A 123 4.49 -21.61 19.00
C PRO A 123 5.64 -20.63 18.75
N ALA A 124 5.55 -19.44 19.35
CA ALA A 124 6.59 -18.42 19.23
C ALA A 124 7.56 -18.52 20.40
N ASP A 125 8.83 -18.82 20.12
CA ASP A 125 9.92 -18.88 21.10
C ASP A 125 10.74 -17.56 21.14
N GLY A 126 10.12 -16.46 20.70
CA GLY A 126 10.71 -15.12 20.65
C GLY A 126 10.56 -14.44 19.28
N PRO A 127 11.00 -13.17 19.16
CA PRO A 127 10.82 -12.38 17.95
C PRO A 127 11.53 -13.00 16.74
N GLY A 128 10.75 -13.29 15.69
CA GLY A 128 11.23 -13.85 14.44
C GLY A 128 11.32 -15.38 14.38
N SER A 129 11.10 -16.08 15.50
CA SER A 129 11.16 -17.55 15.57
C SER A 129 10.18 -18.21 14.59
N THR A 130 9.05 -17.57 14.30
CA THR A 130 7.98 -18.08 13.43
C THR A 130 7.98 -17.50 12.01
N LEU A 131 8.99 -16.71 11.61
CA LEU A 131 9.06 -16.09 10.28
C LEU A 131 9.04 -17.12 9.15
N CYS A 132 8.27 -16.87 8.10
CA CYS A 132 8.11 -17.78 6.98
C CYS A 132 8.12 -17.00 5.68
N ALA A 133 9.01 -17.34 4.76
CA ALA A 133 9.02 -16.85 3.40
C ALA A 133 7.88 -17.53 2.60
N ILE A 134 7.05 -16.75 1.92
CA ILE A 134 5.80 -17.24 1.32
C ILE A 134 5.67 -17.04 -0.21
N ASP A 135 6.40 -16.11 -0.83
CA ASP A 135 6.30 -15.87 -2.27
C ASP A 135 7.54 -16.35 -3.01
N PHE A 136 7.35 -17.28 -3.95
CA PHE A 136 8.41 -17.85 -4.76
C PHE A 136 8.17 -17.74 -6.27
N ARG A 137 7.22 -16.90 -6.67
CA ARG A 137 6.84 -16.74 -8.09
C ARG A 137 7.79 -15.78 -8.78
N ALA A 138 8.31 -16.15 -9.95
CA ALA A 138 9.21 -15.29 -10.72
C ALA A 138 8.65 -13.87 -10.91
N GLY A 139 9.46 -12.85 -10.60
CA GLY A 139 9.07 -11.44 -10.73
C GLY A 139 9.25 -10.87 -12.15
N LEU A 140 8.97 -9.57 -12.31
CA LEU A 140 9.05 -8.84 -13.59
C LEU A 140 10.48 -8.41 -13.94
N ALA A 141 11.07 -8.95 -15.01
CA ALA A 141 12.43 -8.61 -15.47
C ALA A 141 12.78 -7.10 -15.36
N LEU A 142 13.98 -6.80 -14.85
CA LEU A 142 14.42 -5.41 -14.71
C LEU A 142 14.88 -4.84 -16.03
N LEU A 143 14.22 -3.77 -16.45
CA LEU A 143 14.70 -2.97 -17.55
C LEU A 143 15.80 -2.02 -17.02
N PRO A 144 16.96 -1.91 -17.70
CA PRO A 144 18.09 -1.08 -17.24
C PRO A 144 17.74 0.38 -17.00
N PHE A 145 16.74 0.88 -17.71
CA PHE A 145 16.30 2.28 -17.69
C PHE A 145 15.06 2.52 -16.83
N LEU A 146 14.54 1.48 -16.15
CA LEU A 146 13.34 1.58 -15.34
C LEU A 146 13.53 0.92 -13.97
N PRO A 147 14.34 1.53 -13.07
CA PRO A 147 14.44 1.08 -11.70
C PRO A 147 13.06 1.21 -11.02
N MET A 148 12.53 0.10 -10.52
CA MET A 148 11.21 0.05 -9.87
C MET A 148 11.29 0.20 -8.35
N SER A 149 12.50 0.33 -7.78
CA SER A 149 12.74 0.50 -6.35
C SER A 149 14.18 1.00 -6.10
N PRO A 150 14.50 1.55 -4.91
CA PRO A 150 15.86 1.98 -4.56
C PRO A 150 16.91 0.88 -4.69
N GLY A 151 16.56 -0.37 -4.32
CA GLY A 151 17.44 -1.52 -4.47
C GLY A 151 17.86 -1.79 -5.94
N ASP A 152 16.99 -1.46 -6.90
CA ASP A 152 17.24 -1.73 -8.32
C ASP A 152 18.40 -0.90 -8.88
N PHE A 153 18.64 0.30 -8.34
CA PHE A 153 19.78 1.14 -8.73
C PHE A 153 21.13 0.48 -8.46
N LYS A 154 21.22 -0.43 -7.49
CA LYS A 154 22.42 -1.23 -7.22
C LYS A 154 22.43 -2.52 -8.03
N LEU A 155 21.28 -3.18 -8.14
CA LEU A 155 21.16 -4.50 -8.76
C LEU A 155 21.33 -4.44 -10.29
N ILE A 156 20.80 -3.40 -10.94
CA ILE A 156 20.93 -3.21 -12.40
C ILE A 156 22.41 -3.09 -12.80
N PRO A 157 23.23 -2.17 -12.25
CA PRO A 157 24.66 -2.11 -12.54
C PRO A 157 25.41 -3.40 -12.18
N ALA A 158 25.05 -4.06 -11.07
CA ALA A 158 25.69 -5.32 -10.69
C ALA A 158 25.46 -6.42 -11.74
N GLY A 159 24.25 -6.52 -12.30
CA GLY A 159 23.96 -7.44 -13.40
C GLY A 159 24.71 -7.08 -14.68
N LEU A 160 24.55 -5.84 -15.15
CA LEU A 160 25.14 -5.39 -16.41
C LEU A 160 26.68 -5.43 -16.39
N PHE A 161 27.31 -4.89 -15.34
CA PHE A 161 28.77 -4.70 -15.33
C PHE A 161 29.55 -5.84 -14.69
N ARG A 162 28.97 -6.58 -13.72
CA ARG A 162 29.70 -7.71 -13.08
C ARG A 162 29.34 -9.06 -13.69
N ARG A 163 28.11 -9.24 -14.18
CA ARG A 163 27.65 -10.52 -14.76
C ARG A 163 27.54 -10.48 -16.29
N GLY A 164 27.62 -9.29 -16.90
CA GLY A 164 27.56 -9.12 -18.35
C GLY A 164 26.19 -9.40 -18.97
N ALA A 165 25.12 -9.39 -18.17
CA ALA A 165 23.79 -9.77 -18.61
C ALA A 165 22.70 -8.84 -18.03
N LEU A 166 21.56 -8.78 -18.71
CA LEU A 166 20.37 -8.13 -18.16
C LEU A 166 19.85 -8.95 -16.97
N VAL A 167 19.55 -8.28 -15.86
CA VAL A 167 18.99 -8.90 -14.66
C VAL A 167 17.60 -9.45 -14.98
N GLN A 168 17.51 -10.77 -15.15
CA GLN A 168 16.25 -11.49 -15.19
C GLN A 168 15.81 -11.77 -13.73
N PHE A 169 14.61 -12.29 -13.49
CA PHE A 169 14.04 -12.33 -12.12
C PHE A 169 14.10 -13.71 -11.47
N ASP A 170 14.80 -14.65 -12.08
CA ASP A 170 14.69 -16.06 -11.72
C ASP A 170 15.84 -16.92 -12.26
N ARG A 171 16.94 -16.33 -12.75
CA ARG A 171 18.05 -17.12 -13.31
C ARG A 171 19.08 -17.46 -12.25
N GLY A 172 19.30 -18.76 -12.10
CA GLY A 172 20.31 -19.33 -11.21
C GLY A 172 21.61 -19.74 -11.91
N ASP A 173 22.63 -19.93 -11.08
CA ASP A 173 23.92 -20.56 -11.36
C ASP A 173 23.85 -22.02 -10.91
N LEU A 174 23.61 -22.91 -11.88
CA LEU A 174 23.46 -24.35 -11.61
C LEU A 174 24.76 -25.00 -11.11
N ASP A 175 25.92 -24.46 -11.47
CA ASP A 175 27.21 -25.00 -11.00
C ASP A 175 27.43 -24.65 -9.52
N LYS A 176 26.92 -23.50 -9.08
CA LYS A 176 26.89 -23.15 -7.65
C LYS A 176 25.87 -24.00 -6.88
N LEU A 177 24.70 -24.26 -7.46
CA LEU A 177 23.72 -25.17 -6.88
C LEU A 177 24.31 -26.58 -6.71
N ASP A 178 24.97 -27.11 -7.74
CA ASP A 178 25.59 -28.44 -7.70
C ASP A 178 26.60 -28.54 -6.57
N ARG A 179 27.53 -27.58 -6.48
CA ARG A 179 28.52 -27.54 -5.37
C ARG A 179 27.85 -27.49 -4.00
N PHE A 180 26.81 -26.67 -3.84
CA PHE A 180 26.09 -26.56 -2.57
C PHE A 180 25.43 -27.88 -2.17
N VAL A 181 24.83 -28.59 -3.14
CA VAL A 181 24.18 -29.89 -2.90
C VAL A 181 25.22 -30.98 -2.64
N GLU A 182 26.33 -31.01 -3.38
CA GLU A 182 27.42 -31.98 -3.23
C GLU A 182 28.12 -31.87 -1.87
N GLU A 183 28.43 -30.65 -1.42
CA GLU A 183 29.01 -30.38 -0.09
C GLU A 183 28.10 -30.86 1.06
N ARG A 184 26.80 -31.09 0.78
CA ARG A 184 25.76 -31.42 1.77
C ARG A 184 24.93 -32.63 1.32
N ALA A 185 25.55 -33.56 0.61
CA ALA A 185 24.86 -34.64 -0.12
C ALA A 185 23.90 -35.45 0.76
N GLU A 186 24.28 -35.76 2.01
CA GLU A 186 23.43 -36.49 2.96
C GLU A 186 22.11 -35.75 3.25
N HIS A 187 22.15 -34.43 3.37
CA HIS A 187 20.98 -33.59 3.66
C HIS A 187 20.02 -33.45 2.46
N PHE A 188 20.50 -33.71 1.24
CA PHE A 188 19.73 -33.60 0.00
C PHE A 188 19.46 -34.95 -0.69
N ALA A 189 19.81 -36.07 -0.06
CA ALA A 189 19.78 -37.39 -0.68
C ALA A 189 18.40 -37.77 -1.25
N ASP A 190 17.33 -37.50 -0.51
CA ASP A 190 15.93 -37.73 -0.92
C ASP A 190 15.45 -36.74 -2.01
N LEU A 191 16.08 -35.57 -2.13
CA LEU A 191 15.78 -34.57 -3.15
C LEU A 191 16.63 -34.68 -4.41
N ALA A 192 17.58 -35.61 -4.51
CA ALA A 192 18.41 -35.79 -5.70
C ALA A 192 17.59 -35.92 -7.01
N PRO A 193 16.46 -36.66 -7.06
CA PRO A 193 15.61 -36.70 -8.26
C PRO A 193 14.97 -35.34 -8.58
N ALA A 194 14.58 -34.57 -7.56
CA ALA A 194 13.99 -33.24 -7.72
C ALA A 194 15.02 -32.22 -8.25
N VAL A 195 16.26 -32.28 -7.77
CA VAL A 195 17.38 -31.47 -8.27
C VAL A 195 17.67 -31.79 -9.73
N ALA A 196 17.74 -33.08 -10.09
CA ALA A 196 17.96 -33.50 -11.47
C ALA A 196 16.83 -33.02 -12.40
N GLU A 197 15.57 -33.16 -11.98
CA GLU A 197 14.43 -32.66 -12.76
C GLU A 197 14.46 -31.12 -12.87
N PHE A 198 14.77 -30.41 -11.79
CA PHE A 198 14.87 -28.95 -11.78
C PHE A 198 15.87 -28.47 -12.84
N LYS A 199 17.10 -29.02 -12.83
CA LYS A 199 18.15 -28.67 -13.81
C LYS A 199 17.71 -28.94 -15.24
N GLN A 200 17.06 -30.07 -15.48
CA GLN A 200 16.54 -30.42 -16.81
C GLN A 200 15.47 -29.41 -17.27
N ARG A 201 14.53 -29.07 -16.39
CA ARG A 201 13.39 -28.17 -16.69
C ARG A 201 13.84 -26.72 -16.84
N ASP A 202 14.70 -26.21 -15.97
CA ASP A 202 15.24 -24.85 -16.10
C ASP A 202 16.04 -24.71 -17.39
N ARG A 203 16.95 -25.65 -17.69
CA ARG A 203 17.71 -25.64 -18.95
C ARG A 203 16.79 -25.63 -20.18
N ALA A 204 15.74 -26.47 -20.18
CA ALA A 204 14.76 -26.49 -21.26
C ALA A 204 14.01 -25.17 -21.38
N TYR A 205 13.60 -24.58 -20.25
CA TYR A 205 12.93 -23.28 -20.21
C TYR A 205 13.82 -22.16 -20.75
N ARG A 206 15.06 -22.01 -20.25
CA ARG A 206 16.00 -20.96 -20.70
C ARG A 206 16.34 -21.06 -22.19
N ARG A 207 16.45 -22.29 -22.71
CA ARG A 207 16.68 -22.54 -24.14
C ARG A 207 15.47 -22.23 -25.03
N SER A 208 14.27 -22.17 -24.44
CA SER A 208 13.03 -21.84 -25.15
C SER A 208 12.81 -20.33 -25.32
N LEU A 209 13.58 -19.49 -24.63
CA LEU A 209 13.44 -18.04 -24.65
C LEU A 209 14.37 -17.37 -25.66
N PRO A 210 13.92 -16.33 -26.40
CA PRO A 210 14.76 -15.54 -27.30
C PRO A 210 15.65 -14.56 -26.53
N ASP A 211 16.52 -15.06 -25.66
CA ASP A 211 17.37 -14.28 -24.78
C ASP A 211 18.73 -13.96 -25.42
N LEU A 212 18.82 -12.79 -26.04
CA LEU A 212 20.06 -12.31 -26.68
C LEU A 212 21.21 -12.09 -25.68
N THR A 213 20.92 -11.82 -24.41
CA THR A 213 21.95 -11.45 -23.44
C THR A 213 22.78 -12.65 -22.99
N HIS A 214 22.14 -13.81 -22.83
CA HIS A 214 22.81 -15.03 -22.38
C HIS A 214 23.14 -15.99 -23.50
N HIS A 215 22.32 -16.02 -24.57
CA HIS A 215 22.66 -16.83 -25.74
C HIS A 215 23.69 -16.13 -26.63
N GLY A 216 23.77 -14.78 -26.57
CA GLY A 216 24.68 -13.98 -27.37
C GLY A 216 24.57 -14.28 -28.86
N TRP A 217 25.72 -14.43 -29.51
CA TRP A 217 25.83 -14.78 -30.92
C TRP A 217 25.45 -16.23 -31.24
N ARG A 218 25.14 -17.08 -30.26
CA ARG A 218 24.73 -18.46 -30.56
C ARG A 218 23.39 -18.53 -31.27
N LEU A 219 22.46 -17.62 -30.99
CA LEU A 219 21.12 -17.61 -31.60
C LEU A 219 21.14 -17.67 -33.14
N PRO A 220 21.94 -16.88 -33.88
CA PRO A 220 22.00 -16.99 -35.34
C PRO A 220 22.66 -18.29 -35.84
N PHE A 221 23.63 -18.87 -35.11
CA PHE A 221 24.48 -19.96 -35.61
C PHE A 221 24.09 -21.36 -35.10
N ASP A 222 23.60 -21.48 -33.87
CA ASP A 222 23.22 -22.74 -33.22
C ASP A 222 21.83 -23.18 -33.72
N ARG A 223 21.82 -24.20 -34.59
CA ARG A 223 20.58 -24.74 -35.18
C ARG A 223 19.63 -25.33 -34.13
N GLN A 224 20.18 -25.99 -33.11
CA GLN A 224 19.38 -26.64 -32.08
C GLN A 224 18.74 -25.58 -31.17
N LEU A 225 19.51 -24.56 -30.78
CA LEU A 225 18.97 -23.44 -30.00
C LEU A 225 17.84 -22.71 -30.74
N ARG A 226 17.98 -22.46 -32.05
CA ARG A 226 16.89 -21.86 -32.85
C ARG A 226 15.65 -22.74 -32.88
N ALA A 227 15.81 -24.06 -32.92
CA ALA A 227 14.67 -24.98 -32.86
C ALA A 227 13.98 -24.92 -31.49
N ASP A 228 14.74 -24.89 -30.40
CA ASP A 228 14.22 -24.79 -29.04
C ASP A 228 13.47 -23.47 -28.80
N VAL A 229 14.06 -22.33 -29.20
CA VAL A 229 13.42 -21.01 -29.11
C VAL A 229 12.17 -20.93 -29.96
N ARG A 230 12.20 -21.49 -31.18
CA ARG A 230 11.03 -21.57 -32.03
C ARG A 230 9.92 -22.38 -31.37
N LYS A 231 10.24 -23.53 -30.80
CA LYS A 231 9.27 -24.35 -30.07
C LYS A 231 8.66 -23.56 -28.91
N GLY A 232 9.48 -22.91 -28.07
CA GLY A 232 9.01 -22.08 -26.97
C GLY A 232 8.09 -20.94 -27.39
N LEU A 233 8.45 -20.22 -28.46
CA LEU A 233 7.61 -19.14 -29.00
C LEU A 233 6.28 -19.67 -29.55
N VAL A 234 6.28 -20.82 -30.23
CA VAL A 234 5.06 -21.46 -30.73
C VAL A 234 4.14 -21.92 -29.60
N GLU A 235 4.68 -22.52 -28.54
CA GLU A 235 3.91 -22.82 -27.32
C GLU A 235 3.30 -21.55 -26.70
N GLY A 236 4.07 -20.45 -26.67
CA GLY A 236 3.56 -19.15 -26.24
C GLY A 236 2.43 -18.63 -27.12
N TYR A 237 2.48 -18.86 -28.44
CA TYR A 237 1.41 -18.47 -29.38
C TYR A 237 0.14 -19.31 -29.19
N LEU A 238 0.26 -20.59 -28.87
CA LEU A 238 -0.87 -21.46 -28.51
C LEU A 238 -1.52 -20.99 -27.19
N ALA A 239 -0.70 -20.75 -26.16
CA ALA A 239 -1.16 -20.28 -24.85
C ALA A 239 -1.88 -18.92 -24.96
N ALA A 240 -1.38 -18.01 -25.81
CA ALA A 240 -1.99 -16.70 -26.05
C ALA A 240 -3.19 -16.70 -27.03
N ASP A 241 -3.60 -17.89 -27.49
CA ASP A 241 -4.67 -18.08 -28.48
C ASP A 241 -4.45 -17.29 -29.78
N LEU A 242 -3.18 -17.23 -30.23
CA LEU A 242 -2.77 -16.59 -31.49
C LEU A 242 -2.73 -17.59 -32.65
N ALA A 243 -2.47 -18.86 -32.35
CA ALA A 243 -2.46 -19.96 -33.29
C ALA A 243 -3.31 -21.12 -32.76
N ASP A 244 -3.84 -21.95 -33.67
CA ASP A 244 -4.38 -23.27 -33.32
C ASP A 244 -3.32 -24.37 -33.44
N GLU A 245 -3.61 -25.57 -32.95
CA GLU A 245 -2.64 -26.68 -32.92
C GLU A 245 -2.15 -27.07 -34.32
N ALA A 246 -3.05 -27.09 -35.31
CA ALA A 246 -2.70 -27.42 -36.69
C ALA A 246 -1.74 -26.38 -37.32
N PHE A 247 -1.95 -25.10 -37.02
CA PHE A 247 -1.05 -24.03 -37.46
C PHE A 247 0.25 -24.01 -36.67
N ALA A 248 0.20 -24.29 -35.36
CA ALA A 248 1.38 -24.40 -34.52
C ALA A 248 2.34 -25.49 -35.01
N GLU A 249 1.83 -26.67 -35.42
CA GLU A 249 2.66 -27.71 -36.04
C GLU A 249 3.39 -27.21 -37.29
N ARG A 250 2.71 -26.43 -38.14
CA ARG A 250 3.36 -25.81 -39.31
C ARG A 250 4.42 -24.79 -38.92
N LEU A 251 4.22 -24.04 -37.83
CA LEU A 251 5.20 -23.10 -37.30
C LEU A 251 6.40 -23.81 -36.65
N ARG A 252 6.21 -24.98 -36.01
CA ARG A 252 7.29 -25.82 -35.45
C ARG A 252 8.28 -26.25 -36.54
N GLY A 253 7.81 -26.46 -37.77
CA GLY A 253 8.63 -26.71 -38.96
C GLY A 253 9.54 -25.54 -39.40
N GLY A 254 9.28 -24.32 -38.94
CA GLY A 254 10.12 -23.14 -39.17
C GLY A 254 10.02 -22.52 -40.56
N GLY A 255 11.14 -22.00 -41.06
CA GLY A 255 11.24 -21.32 -42.35
C GLY A 255 10.60 -19.94 -42.38
N LEU A 256 10.31 -19.46 -43.59
CA LEU A 256 9.78 -18.11 -43.84
C LEU A 256 8.45 -17.84 -43.12
N ARG A 257 7.59 -18.86 -43.00
CA ARG A 257 6.29 -18.73 -42.32
C ARG A 257 6.45 -18.33 -40.86
N PHE A 258 7.36 -18.98 -40.14
CA PHE A 258 7.65 -18.62 -38.75
C PHE A 258 8.19 -17.20 -38.64
N VAL A 259 9.12 -16.81 -39.52
CA VAL A 259 9.71 -15.46 -39.51
C VAL A 259 8.65 -14.39 -39.76
N LEU A 260 7.80 -14.57 -40.77
CA LEU A 260 6.70 -13.63 -41.05
C LEU A 260 5.72 -13.55 -39.88
N PHE A 261 5.33 -14.69 -39.30
CA PHE A 261 4.45 -14.71 -38.13
C PHE A 261 5.10 -14.01 -36.93
N TYR A 262 6.40 -14.21 -36.71
CA TYR A 262 7.17 -13.51 -35.69
C TYR A 262 7.21 -12.00 -35.93
N LEU A 263 7.49 -11.55 -37.15
CA LEU A 263 7.56 -10.13 -37.50
C LEU A 263 6.20 -9.41 -37.36
N LEU A 264 5.08 -10.09 -37.59
CA LEU A 264 3.76 -9.50 -37.36
C LEU A 264 3.57 -9.01 -35.91
N GLY A 265 4.26 -9.59 -34.93
CA GLY A 265 4.15 -9.16 -33.53
C GLY A 265 4.85 -7.87 -33.21
N VAL A 266 5.70 -7.36 -34.10
CA VAL A 266 6.35 -6.06 -33.95
C VAL A 266 5.33 -4.93 -34.13
N LEU A 267 4.25 -5.17 -34.89
CA LEU A 267 3.20 -4.19 -35.11
C LEU A 267 2.32 -4.05 -33.85
N PRO A 268 2.36 -2.90 -33.15
CA PRO A 268 1.55 -2.71 -31.96
C PRO A 268 0.06 -2.75 -32.32
N PHE A 269 -0.74 -3.40 -31.47
CA PHE A 269 -2.20 -3.59 -31.59
C PHE A 269 -2.67 -4.44 -32.79
N LEU A 270 -2.21 -4.15 -34.01
CA LEU A 270 -2.56 -4.86 -35.24
C LEU A 270 -1.92 -6.25 -35.33
N GLY A 271 -0.71 -6.41 -34.79
CA GLY A 271 0.03 -7.67 -34.85
C GLY A 271 -0.73 -8.86 -34.25
N THR A 272 -1.35 -8.65 -33.08
CA THR A 272 -2.18 -9.66 -32.42
C THR A 272 -3.39 -10.06 -33.27
N LEU A 273 -4.05 -9.08 -33.90
CA LEU A 273 -5.20 -9.32 -34.76
C LEU A 273 -4.79 -10.11 -36.01
N LEU A 274 -3.75 -9.65 -36.71
CA LEU A 274 -3.25 -10.29 -37.94
C LEU A 274 -2.77 -11.72 -37.68
N ARG A 275 -2.05 -11.94 -36.57
CA ARG A 275 -1.64 -13.29 -36.15
C ARG A 275 -2.83 -14.19 -35.90
N ARG A 276 -3.87 -13.74 -35.21
CA ARG A 276 -5.09 -14.53 -34.99
C ARG A 276 -5.85 -14.83 -36.27
N LEU A 277 -5.97 -13.85 -37.16
CA LEU A 277 -6.58 -14.04 -38.47
C LEU A 277 -5.86 -15.12 -39.27
N TRP A 278 -4.52 -15.09 -39.28
CA TRP A 278 -3.73 -16.05 -40.03
C TRP A 278 -3.66 -17.42 -39.35
N GLY A 279 -3.36 -17.45 -38.06
CA GLY A 279 -2.98 -18.66 -37.32
C GLY A 279 -4.10 -19.40 -36.61
N ASN A 280 -5.29 -18.80 -36.43
CA ASN A 280 -6.36 -19.40 -35.63
C ASN A 280 -7.65 -19.59 -36.46
N ALA A 281 -7.92 -20.84 -36.84
CA ALA A 281 -9.12 -21.21 -37.60
C ALA A 281 -10.41 -21.02 -36.80
N SER A 282 -10.38 -21.20 -35.48
CA SER A 282 -11.53 -20.91 -34.61
C SER A 282 -11.87 -19.43 -34.65
N TYR A 283 -10.86 -18.57 -34.58
CA TYR A 283 -11.03 -17.13 -34.68
C TYR A 283 -11.55 -16.67 -36.05
N ARG A 284 -11.05 -17.25 -37.15
CA ARG A 284 -11.61 -16.99 -38.49
C ARG A 284 -13.06 -17.43 -38.61
N ARG A 285 -13.40 -18.63 -38.11
CA ARG A 285 -14.80 -19.11 -38.07
C ARG A 285 -15.69 -18.21 -37.22
N HIS A 286 -15.17 -17.73 -36.08
CA HIS A 286 -15.87 -16.76 -35.24
C HIS A 286 -16.17 -15.46 -36.01
N LEU A 287 -15.19 -14.89 -36.71
CA LEU A 287 -15.40 -13.68 -37.51
C LEU A 287 -16.33 -13.90 -38.70
N ALA A 288 -16.15 -15.00 -39.43
CA ALA A 288 -17.04 -15.37 -40.54
C ALA A 288 -18.48 -15.57 -40.05
N GLY A 289 -18.68 -16.30 -38.96
CA GLY A 289 -19.98 -16.49 -38.32
C GLY A 289 -20.57 -15.19 -37.81
N PHE A 290 -19.76 -14.29 -37.23
CA PHE A 290 -20.21 -12.98 -36.79
C PHE A 290 -20.70 -12.12 -37.96
N LEU A 291 -20.02 -12.16 -39.10
CA LEU A 291 -20.40 -11.38 -40.29
C LEU A 291 -21.57 -12.01 -41.06
N ALA A 292 -21.60 -13.33 -41.21
CA ALA A 292 -22.58 -14.03 -42.05
C ALA A 292 -23.86 -14.44 -41.32
N ASN A 293 -23.79 -14.79 -40.03
CA ASN A 293 -24.92 -15.35 -39.28
C ASN A 293 -25.44 -14.35 -38.22
N ARG A 294 -26.69 -13.90 -38.39
CA ARG A 294 -27.35 -12.95 -37.47
C ARG A 294 -27.57 -13.51 -36.07
N GLU A 295 -27.93 -14.78 -35.96
CA GLU A 295 -28.16 -15.45 -34.68
C GLU A 295 -26.84 -15.59 -33.91
N TYR A 296 -25.78 -16.06 -34.58
CA TYR A 296 -24.46 -16.15 -33.99
C TYR A 296 -23.91 -14.78 -33.58
N ARG A 297 -24.12 -13.74 -34.39
CA ARG A 297 -23.77 -12.36 -34.04
C ARG A 297 -24.49 -11.92 -32.76
N GLY A 298 -25.78 -12.21 -32.63
CA GLY A 298 -26.56 -11.94 -31.43
C GLY A 298 -25.99 -12.64 -30.19
N LEU A 299 -25.69 -13.94 -30.31
CA LEU A 299 -25.09 -14.73 -29.23
C LEU A 299 -23.71 -14.20 -28.83
N ALA A 300 -22.84 -13.91 -29.79
CA ALA A 300 -21.50 -13.39 -29.57
C ALA A 300 -21.53 -12.02 -28.86
N LEU A 301 -22.44 -11.14 -29.28
CA LEU A 301 -22.62 -9.84 -28.63
C LEU A 301 -23.17 -9.97 -27.21
N ARG A 302 -24.12 -10.88 -26.95
CA ARG A 302 -24.58 -11.18 -25.58
C ARG A 302 -23.47 -11.71 -24.69
N ALA A 303 -22.65 -12.65 -25.20
CA ALA A 303 -21.50 -13.15 -24.45
C ALA A 303 -20.47 -12.04 -24.15
N ARG A 304 -20.21 -11.15 -25.12
CA ARG A 304 -19.32 -9.99 -24.94
C ARG A 304 -19.89 -8.99 -23.92
N ALA A 305 -21.21 -8.76 -23.95
CA ALA A 305 -21.92 -7.90 -23.01
C ALA A 305 -21.82 -8.49 -21.60
N ALA A 306 -22.20 -9.76 -21.41
CA ALA A 306 -22.12 -10.45 -20.12
C ALA A 306 -20.71 -10.39 -19.51
N ARG A 307 -19.67 -10.73 -20.28
CA ARG A 307 -18.26 -10.65 -19.81
C ARG A 307 -17.87 -9.23 -19.36
N SER A 308 -18.37 -8.21 -20.04
CA SER A 308 -18.07 -6.81 -19.71
C SER A 308 -18.87 -6.34 -18.51
N CYS A 309 -20.15 -6.73 -18.43
CA CYS A 309 -21.03 -6.43 -17.31
C CYS A 309 -20.52 -7.05 -16.02
N ILE A 310 -19.98 -8.28 -16.05
CA ILE A 310 -19.28 -8.87 -14.88
C ILE A 310 -18.11 -7.99 -14.44
N ARG A 311 -17.33 -7.45 -15.38
CA ARG A 311 -16.21 -6.55 -15.05
C ARG A 311 -16.70 -5.21 -14.52
N TRP A 312 -17.76 -4.64 -15.07
CA TRP A 312 -18.36 -3.40 -14.60
C TRP A 312 -18.99 -3.54 -13.22
N LEU A 313 -19.68 -4.66 -12.96
CA LEU A 313 -20.23 -5.01 -11.64
C LEU A 313 -19.12 -5.14 -10.59
N ARG A 314 -18.05 -5.89 -10.90
CA ARG A 314 -16.88 -6.01 -9.99
C ARG A 314 -16.17 -4.68 -9.73
N LYS A 315 -16.20 -3.76 -10.69
CA LYS A 315 -15.68 -2.39 -10.52
C LYS A 315 -16.66 -1.45 -9.80
N GLY A 316 -17.88 -1.90 -9.50
CA GLY A 316 -18.93 -1.06 -8.94
C GLY A 316 -19.44 0.02 -9.89
N ALA A 317 -19.26 -0.14 -11.20
CA ALA A 317 -19.66 0.83 -12.22
C ALA A 317 -21.14 0.72 -12.63
N VAL A 318 -21.74 -0.46 -12.44
CA VAL A 318 -23.17 -0.73 -12.65
C VAL A 318 -23.67 -1.64 -11.53
N GLY A 319 -24.95 -1.56 -11.19
CA GLY A 319 -25.62 -2.48 -10.28
C GLY A 319 -25.96 -3.81 -10.96
N GLN A 320 -26.38 -4.79 -10.16
CA GLN A 320 -26.70 -6.14 -10.66
C GLN A 320 -27.86 -6.13 -11.66
N ALA A 321 -28.99 -5.50 -11.30
CA ALA A 321 -30.16 -5.43 -12.18
C ALA A 321 -29.85 -4.76 -13.53
N HIS A 322 -29.04 -3.69 -13.52
CA HIS A 322 -28.63 -3.02 -14.76
C HIS A 322 -27.66 -3.87 -15.58
N ALA A 323 -26.71 -4.53 -14.93
CA ALA A 323 -25.79 -5.47 -15.58
C ALA A 323 -26.55 -6.61 -16.28
N GLU A 324 -27.58 -7.17 -15.64
CA GLU A 324 -28.44 -8.20 -16.22
C GLU A 324 -29.22 -7.66 -17.43
N ALA A 325 -29.77 -6.46 -17.34
CA ALA A 325 -30.47 -5.81 -18.44
C ALA A 325 -29.56 -5.55 -19.67
N LEU A 326 -28.32 -5.10 -19.43
CA LEU A 326 -27.32 -4.88 -20.49
C LEU A 326 -26.85 -6.19 -21.13
N ALA A 327 -26.67 -7.24 -20.33
CA ALA A 327 -26.32 -8.56 -20.84
C ALA A 327 -27.41 -9.14 -21.76
N ALA A 328 -28.69 -8.87 -21.44
CA ALA A 328 -29.83 -9.29 -22.25
C ALA A 328 -30.00 -8.46 -23.54
N ARG A 329 -29.56 -7.19 -23.55
CA ARG A 329 -29.77 -6.21 -24.64
C ARG A 329 -28.45 -5.68 -25.19
N PRO A 330 -27.82 -6.37 -26.16
CA PRO A 330 -26.49 -5.99 -26.65
C PRO A 330 -26.40 -4.60 -27.30
N GLY A 331 -27.48 -4.10 -27.90
CA GLY A 331 -27.52 -2.75 -28.46
C GLY A 331 -27.34 -1.66 -27.39
N LEU A 332 -28.02 -1.80 -26.25
CA LEU A 332 -27.85 -0.90 -25.10
C LEU A 332 -26.43 -1.02 -24.53
N TYR A 333 -25.91 -2.24 -24.41
CA TYR A 333 -24.52 -2.46 -24.00
C TYR A 333 -23.51 -1.73 -24.89
N LEU A 334 -23.66 -1.79 -26.22
CA LEU A 334 -22.75 -1.09 -27.13
C LEU A 334 -22.85 0.43 -26.98
N LEU A 335 -24.07 0.97 -26.89
CA LEU A 335 -24.30 2.39 -26.68
C LEU A 335 -23.64 2.86 -25.38
N GLU A 336 -23.86 2.14 -24.28
CA GLU A 336 -23.27 2.48 -22.99
C GLU A 336 -21.75 2.32 -23.01
N ARG A 337 -21.24 1.26 -23.66
CA ARG A 337 -19.80 0.98 -23.77
C ARG A 337 -19.04 2.11 -24.46
N PHE A 338 -19.62 2.73 -25.49
CA PHE A 338 -18.98 3.78 -26.28
C PHE A 338 -19.32 5.21 -25.82
N THR A 339 -20.31 5.38 -24.94
CA THR A 339 -20.63 6.69 -24.33
C THR A 339 -20.01 6.82 -22.94
N VAL A 340 -20.60 6.18 -21.94
CA VAL A 340 -20.21 6.32 -20.52
C VAL A 340 -19.25 5.23 -20.02
N GLY A 341 -19.13 4.10 -20.73
CA GLY A 341 -18.33 2.93 -20.32
C GLY A 341 -16.81 3.12 -20.42
N LEU A 342 -16.35 4.29 -20.86
CA LEU A 342 -14.96 4.75 -20.79
C LEU A 342 -14.68 5.58 -19.53
N LEU A 343 -15.71 6.05 -18.84
CA LEU A 343 -15.57 6.84 -17.63
C LEU A 343 -15.08 5.98 -16.45
N PRO A 344 -14.44 6.60 -15.44
CA PRO A 344 -14.21 5.96 -14.15
C PRO A 344 -15.51 5.38 -13.56
N GLY A 345 -15.41 4.25 -12.85
CA GLY A 345 -16.58 3.49 -12.40
C GLY A 345 -17.60 4.31 -11.60
N PHE A 346 -17.12 5.23 -10.76
CA PHE A 346 -17.99 6.16 -10.03
C PHE A 346 -18.83 7.06 -10.95
N LEU A 347 -18.21 7.69 -11.96
CA LEU A 347 -18.90 8.58 -12.90
C LEU A 347 -19.83 7.80 -13.83
N HIS A 348 -19.41 6.61 -14.26
CA HIS A 348 -20.25 5.70 -15.04
C HIS A 348 -21.53 5.37 -14.26
N ARG A 349 -21.41 4.96 -12.99
CA ARG A 349 -22.56 4.64 -12.16
C ARG A 349 -23.45 5.84 -11.87
N LEU A 350 -22.84 7.01 -11.64
CA LEU A 350 -23.56 8.25 -11.35
C LEU A 350 -24.53 8.62 -12.48
N LEU A 351 -24.09 8.49 -13.74
CA LEU A 351 -24.90 8.85 -14.90
C LEU A 351 -26.02 7.84 -15.19
N ILE A 352 -25.80 6.57 -14.88
CA ILE A 352 -26.72 5.48 -15.22
C ILE A 352 -27.70 5.16 -14.07
N GLU A 353 -27.26 5.23 -12.82
CA GLU A 353 -28.06 4.92 -11.63
C GLU A 353 -28.02 6.07 -10.60
N PRO A 354 -28.55 7.27 -10.91
CA PRO A 354 -28.51 8.41 -9.99
C PRO A 354 -29.27 8.15 -8.68
N SER A 355 -30.30 7.30 -8.71
CA SER A 355 -31.04 6.88 -7.50
C SER A 355 -30.18 6.07 -6.52
N HIS A 356 -29.11 5.44 -7.01
CA HIS A 356 -28.14 4.77 -6.14
C HIS A 356 -27.33 5.77 -5.33
N LEU A 357 -26.92 6.89 -5.94
CA LEU A 357 -26.22 7.97 -5.23
C LEU A 357 -27.12 8.55 -4.11
N GLY A 358 -28.40 8.79 -4.42
CA GLY A 358 -29.36 9.25 -3.41
C GLY A 358 -29.47 8.31 -2.21
N ARG A 359 -29.51 6.99 -2.47
CA ARG A 359 -29.49 5.97 -1.40
C ARG A 359 -28.19 5.96 -0.61
N GLN A 360 -27.03 5.99 -1.27
CA GLN A 360 -25.73 6.04 -0.59
C GLN A 360 -25.58 7.28 0.29
N ILE A 361 -26.01 8.44 -0.20
CA ILE A 361 -26.01 9.69 0.59
C ILE A 361 -26.94 9.53 1.80
N GLY A 362 -28.15 8.99 1.59
CA GLY A 362 -29.11 8.73 2.67
C GLY A 362 -28.57 7.75 3.72
N ASP A 363 -27.93 6.66 3.30
CA ASP A 363 -27.31 5.67 4.18
C ASP A 363 -26.11 6.25 4.91
N GLY A 364 -25.29 7.08 4.25
CA GLY A 364 -24.19 7.82 4.88
C GLY A 364 -24.67 8.79 5.96
N TRP A 365 -25.72 9.56 5.68
CA TRP A 365 -26.35 10.43 6.68
C TRP A 365 -26.96 9.64 7.83
N ARG A 366 -27.62 8.51 7.54
CA ARG A 366 -28.16 7.62 8.56
C ARG A 366 -27.06 7.08 9.46
N PHE A 367 -25.95 6.62 8.89
CA PHE A 367 -24.78 6.17 9.63
C PHE A 367 -24.22 7.28 10.52
N VAL A 368 -23.95 8.48 10.00
CA VAL A 368 -23.41 9.60 10.79
C VAL A 368 -24.36 9.97 11.94
N ARG A 369 -25.66 10.00 11.68
CA ARG A 369 -26.68 10.28 12.69
C ARG A 369 -26.71 9.20 13.77
N GLU A 370 -26.82 7.93 13.38
CA GLU A 370 -26.87 6.80 14.31
C GLU A 370 -25.58 6.67 15.13
N PHE A 371 -24.43 6.85 14.49
CA PHE A 371 -23.13 6.85 15.15
C PHE A 371 -22.99 8.02 16.14
N TRP A 372 -23.61 9.18 15.89
CA TRP A 372 -23.63 10.29 16.84
C TRP A 372 -24.63 10.11 17.98
N THR A 373 -25.81 9.54 17.72
CA THR A 373 -26.89 9.45 18.72
C THR A 373 -26.87 8.18 19.55
N SER A 374 -26.56 7.02 18.95
CA SER A 374 -26.62 5.71 19.62
C SER A 374 -25.27 5.31 20.20
N GLU A 375 -25.25 4.97 21.49
CA GLU A 375 -24.07 4.42 22.16
C GLU A 375 -23.77 2.99 21.73
N GLU A 376 -24.78 2.15 21.66
CA GLU A 376 -24.68 0.76 21.19
C GLU A 376 -24.11 0.68 19.76
N ALA A 377 -24.53 1.58 18.87
CA ALA A 377 -24.01 1.63 17.50
C ALA A 377 -22.51 1.96 17.45
N ARG A 378 -22.04 2.86 18.33
CA ARG A 378 -20.61 3.21 18.44
C ARG A 378 -19.80 2.08 19.04
N GLU A 379 -20.31 1.48 20.12
CA GLU A 379 -19.66 0.35 20.80
C GLU A 379 -19.50 -0.82 19.83
N LYS A 380 -20.59 -1.21 19.15
CA LYS A 380 -20.57 -2.26 18.13
C LYS A 380 -19.58 -1.95 17.01
N TRP A 381 -19.64 -0.75 16.44
CA TRP A 381 -18.73 -0.34 15.36
C TRP A 381 -17.26 -0.39 15.80
N PHE A 382 -16.97 0.02 17.04
CA PHE A 382 -15.63 0.01 17.58
C PHE A 382 -15.12 -1.42 17.82
N LEU A 383 -15.96 -2.31 18.36
CA LEU A 383 -15.63 -3.72 18.56
C LEU A 383 -15.43 -4.44 17.23
N GLU A 384 -16.29 -4.21 16.24
CA GLU A 384 -16.12 -4.74 14.88
C GLU A 384 -14.79 -4.25 14.26
N MET A 385 -14.42 -2.99 14.50
CA MET A 385 -13.14 -2.46 14.05
C MET A 385 -11.95 -3.16 14.74
N LEU A 386 -12.05 -3.51 16.02
CA LEU A 386 -11.01 -4.28 16.72
C LEU A 386 -10.92 -5.71 16.18
N ASP A 387 -12.07 -6.35 15.90
CA ASP A 387 -12.13 -7.70 15.34
C ASP A 387 -11.52 -7.76 13.93
N GLU A 388 -11.79 -6.74 13.10
CA GLU A 388 -11.10 -6.56 11.82
C GLU A 388 -9.59 -6.39 12.05
N GLY A 389 -9.18 -5.56 13.01
CA GLY A 389 -7.78 -5.30 13.34
C GLY A 389 -7.03 -6.55 13.80
N GLU A 390 -7.66 -7.40 14.59
CA GLU A 390 -7.13 -8.69 15.04
C GLU A 390 -7.03 -9.68 13.87
N LYS A 391 -8.07 -9.82 13.04
CA LYS A 391 -8.04 -10.65 11.82
C LYS A 391 -6.97 -10.17 10.84
N ASP A 392 -6.76 -8.86 10.79
CA ASP A 392 -5.70 -8.24 10.03
C ASP A 392 -4.31 -8.39 10.68
N GLY A 393 -4.20 -8.98 11.87
CA GLY A 393 -2.93 -9.13 12.58
C GLY A 393 -2.29 -7.80 12.98
N MET A 394 -3.06 -6.71 13.11
CA MET A 394 -2.61 -5.41 13.65
C MET A 394 -2.56 -5.39 15.18
N LEU A 395 -3.32 -6.28 15.82
CA LEU A 395 -3.47 -6.42 17.27
C LEU A 395 -3.25 -7.89 17.67
N HIS A 396 -2.59 -8.11 18.80
CA HIS A 396 -2.63 -9.40 19.47
C HIS A 396 -4.01 -9.64 20.12
N PRO A 397 -4.45 -10.90 20.29
CA PRO A 397 -5.72 -11.21 20.95
C PRO A 397 -5.83 -10.60 22.36
N GLU A 398 -4.74 -10.58 23.10
CA GLU A 398 -4.64 -9.98 24.44
C GLU A 398 -4.84 -8.46 24.40
N GLU A 399 -4.20 -7.78 23.45
CA GLU A 399 -4.37 -6.33 23.26
C GLU A 399 -5.80 -5.99 22.83
N ARG A 400 -6.40 -6.79 21.95
CA ARG A 400 -7.80 -6.64 21.54
C ARG A 400 -8.72 -6.78 22.73
N ALA A 401 -8.53 -7.79 23.58
CA ALA A 401 -9.34 -8.01 24.79
C ALA A 401 -9.19 -6.84 25.79
N ALA A 402 -7.95 -6.38 26.02
CA ALA A 402 -7.66 -5.26 26.91
C ALA A 402 -8.31 -3.94 26.43
N ILE A 403 -8.26 -3.67 25.12
CA ILE A 403 -8.90 -2.48 24.54
C ILE A 403 -10.43 -2.60 24.59
N ALA A 404 -10.99 -3.77 24.25
CA ALA A 404 -12.43 -4.02 24.25
C ALA A 404 -13.05 -3.84 25.65
N ALA A 405 -12.35 -4.28 26.71
CA ALA A 405 -12.81 -4.12 28.09
C ALA A 405 -12.98 -2.64 28.51
N ARG A 406 -12.26 -1.72 27.85
CA ARG A 406 -12.29 -0.28 28.16
C ARG A 406 -13.15 0.53 27.20
N VAL A 407 -13.95 -0.09 26.31
CA VAL A 407 -14.72 0.64 25.28
C VAL A 407 -15.67 1.71 25.85
N ARG A 408 -16.20 1.49 27.06
CA ARG A 408 -17.09 2.42 27.77
C ARG A 408 -16.36 3.51 28.55
N ASP A 409 -15.03 3.57 28.46
CA ASP A 409 -14.28 4.64 29.09
C ASP A 409 -14.73 6.02 28.54
N PRO A 410 -14.98 7.01 29.42
CA PRO A 410 -15.46 8.33 29.00
C PRO A 410 -14.58 8.99 27.92
N PHE A 411 -13.28 8.74 27.94
CA PHE A 411 -12.35 9.26 26.95
C PHE A 411 -12.55 8.59 25.57
N ILE A 412 -12.72 7.27 25.52
CA ILE A 412 -12.96 6.54 24.26
C ILE A 412 -14.31 6.93 23.67
N VAL A 413 -15.35 7.02 24.49
CA VAL A 413 -16.68 7.49 24.06
C VAL A 413 -16.60 8.90 23.47
N LYS A 414 -15.84 9.81 24.10
CA LYS A 414 -15.59 11.15 23.59
C LYS A 414 -14.87 11.12 22.24
N TYR A 415 -13.84 10.29 22.10
CA TYR A 415 -13.13 10.11 20.83
C TYR A 415 -14.08 9.66 19.71
N LEU A 416 -14.91 8.65 19.97
CA LEU A 416 -15.89 8.14 19.00
C LEU A 416 -16.91 9.21 18.59
N LYS A 417 -17.40 10.02 19.54
CA LYS A 417 -18.26 11.17 19.21
C LYS A 417 -17.53 12.18 18.32
N CYS A 418 -16.28 12.52 18.65
CA CYS A 418 -15.48 13.40 17.81
C CYS A 418 -15.33 12.82 16.39
N LEU A 419 -15.09 11.52 16.25
CA LEU A 419 -14.97 10.84 14.96
C LEU A 419 -16.24 10.98 14.10
N ALA A 420 -17.43 11.02 14.69
CA ALA A 420 -18.67 11.29 13.96
C ALA A 420 -18.67 12.67 13.27
N VAL A 421 -18.21 13.70 13.98
CA VAL A 421 -18.04 15.06 13.41
C VAL A 421 -16.98 15.05 12.31
N HIS A 422 -15.94 14.23 12.47
CA HIS A 422 -14.94 14.06 11.42
C HIS A 422 -15.55 13.42 10.17
N PHE A 423 -16.42 12.41 10.31
CA PHE A 423 -17.15 11.85 9.18
C PHE A 423 -18.07 12.87 8.51
N ALA A 424 -18.76 13.72 9.30
CA ALA A 424 -19.60 14.78 8.76
C ALA A 424 -18.81 15.88 8.02
N THR A 425 -17.55 16.11 8.40
CA THR A 425 -16.70 17.16 7.81
C THR A 425 -15.89 16.71 6.59
N LEU A 426 -15.74 15.39 6.37
CA LEU A 426 -15.04 14.82 5.20
C LEU A 426 -15.48 15.42 3.85
N PRO A 427 -16.79 15.53 3.52
CA PRO A 427 -17.21 16.03 2.22
C PRO A 427 -17.10 17.55 2.08
N ILE A 428 -16.98 18.31 3.18
CA ILE A 428 -17.09 19.78 3.18
C ILE A 428 -16.09 20.41 2.22
N THR A 429 -14.83 19.97 2.25
CA THR A 429 -13.80 20.52 1.35
C THR A 429 -14.16 20.31 -0.12
N GLN A 430 -14.68 19.13 -0.49
CA GLN A 430 -15.03 18.82 -1.87
C GLN A 430 -16.27 19.60 -2.33
N VAL A 431 -17.27 19.73 -1.45
CA VAL A 431 -18.47 20.53 -1.71
C VAL A 431 -18.09 22.00 -1.91
N VAL A 432 -17.29 22.56 -1.00
CA VAL A 432 -16.84 23.96 -1.11
C VAL A 432 -15.99 24.16 -2.36
N SER A 433 -15.05 23.28 -2.67
CA SER A 433 -14.22 23.42 -3.87
C SER A 433 -15.05 23.38 -5.16
N LEU A 434 -16.06 22.50 -5.22
CA LEU A 434 -16.98 22.41 -6.35
C LEU A 434 -17.84 23.67 -6.48
N LEU A 435 -18.41 24.16 -5.37
CA LEU A 435 -19.24 25.37 -5.36
C LEU A 435 -18.43 26.61 -5.74
N VAL A 436 -17.26 26.83 -5.14
CA VAL A 436 -16.38 27.96 -5.48
C VAL A 436 -15.93 27.86 -6.93
N GLY A 437 -15.51 26.68 -7.38
CA GLY A 437 -15.16 26.45 -8.78
C GLY A 437 -16.30 26.80 -9.72
N ALA A 438 -17.51 26.33 -9.44
CA ALA A 438 -18.70 26.57 -10.27
C ALA A 438 -19.09 28.06 -10.30
N ILE A 439 -19.01 28.75 -9.16
CA ILE A 439 -19.27 30.20 -9.06
C ILE A 439 -18.26 30.98 -9.91
N VAL A 440 -16.97 30.67 -9.80
CA VAL A 440 -15.92 31.36 -10.59
C VAL A 440 -16.10 31.07 -12.08
N ALA A 441 -16.33 29.82 -12.46
CA ALA A 441 -16.58 29.46 -13.87
C ALA A 441 -17.83 30.17 -14.42
N GLY A 442 -18.93 30.20 -13.65
CA GLY A 442 -20.15 30.92 -14.03
C GLY A 442 -19.95 32.42 -14.16
N TRP A 443 -19.17 33.03 -13.26
CA TRP A 443 -18.81 34.44 -13.32
C TRP A 443 -17.93 34.78 -14.54
N MET A 444 -16.99 33.91 -14.91
CA MET A 444 -16.17 34.09 -16.12
C MET A 444 -17.02 33.98 -17.39
N LEU A 445 -17.90 32.98 -17.47
CA LEU A 445 -18.83 32.83 -18.60
C LEU A 445 -19.77 34.04 -18.71
N ALA A 446 -20.25 34.57 -17.57
CA ALA A 446 -21.09 35.77 -17.55
C ALA A 446 -20.36 37.03 -18.03
N ARG A 447 -19.01 37.05 -17.99
CA ARG A 447 -18.17 38.13 -18.53
C ARG A 447 -17.77 37.93 -20.00
N GLY A 448 -18.27 36.87 -20.65
CA GLY A 448 -18.00 36.57 -22.04
C GLY A 448 -16.72 35.78 -22.29
N GLU A 449 -16.08 35.25 -21.24
CA GLU A 449 -14.91 34.39 -21.41
C GLU A 449 -15.26 33.05 -22.05
N SER A 450 -14.28 32.44 -22.72
CA SER A 450 -14.48 31.14 -23.38
C SER A 450 -14.69 29.99 -22.38
N TRP A 451 -15.46 28.98 -22.79
CA TRP A 451 -15.65 27.73 -22.03
C TRP A 451 -14.33 27.03 -21.68
N GLY A 452 -13.30 27.17 -22.52
CA GLY A 452 -11.97 26.61 -22.24
C GLY A 452 -11.32 27.25 -21.01
N GLN A 453 -11.35 28.57 -20.92
CA GLN A 453 -10.78 29.30 -19.77
C GLN A 453 -11.57 29.09 -18.50
N ALA A 454 -12.92 29.11 -18.57
CA ALA A 454 -13.77 28.83 -17.42
C ALA A 454 -13.56 27.40 -16.87
N SER A 455 -13.38 26.41 -17.77
CA SER A 455 -13.09 25.02 -17.38
C SER A 455 -11.70 24.87 -16.78
N LEU A 456 -10.71 25.61 -17.30
CA LEU A 456 -9.35 25.66 -16.74
C LEU A 456 -9.35 26.27 -15.33
N ALA A 457 -10.07 27.37 -15.13
CA ALA A 457 -10.21 28.01 -13.82
C ALA A 457 -10.92 27.07 -12.82
N PHE A 458 -11.99 26.40 -13.26
CA PHE A 458 -12.67 25.38 -12.45
C PHE A 458 -11.72 24.25 -12.02
N GLY A 459 -11.00 23.66 -12.99
CA GLY A 459 -10.01 22.61 -12.73
C GLY A 459 -8.86 23.08 -11.82
N GLY A 460 -8.38 24.31 -12.02
CA GLY A 460 -7.35 24.93 -11.21
C GLY A 460 -7.78 25.14 -9.75
N ILE A 461 -9.02 25.58 -9.53
CA ILE A 461 -9.60 25.72 -8.17
C ILE A 461 -9.70 24.35 -7.49
N LEU A 462 -10.21 23.33 -8.19
CA LEU A 462 -10.26 21.98 -7.63
C LEU A 462 -8.87 21.47 -7.25
N ALA A 463 -7.86 21.68 -8.10
CA ALA A 463 -6.48 21.30 -7.81
C ALA A 463 -5.90 22.08 -6.62
N LEU A 464 -6.15 23.39 -6.54
CA LEU A 464 -5.69 24.25 -5.44
C LEU A 464 -6.22 23.75 -4.08
N PHE A 465 -7.53 23.49 -3.98
CA PHE A 465 -8.13 22.94 -2.76
C PHE A 465 -7.63 21.53 -2.42
N GLN A 466 -7.07 20.79 -3.39
CA GLN A 466 -6.40 19.54 -3.08
C GLN A 466 -5.07 19.78 -2.39
N ILE A 467 -4.22 20.66 -2.90
CA ILE A 467 -2.86 20.88 -2.38
C ILE A 467 -2.79 21.74 -1.11
N THR A 468 -3.84 22.49 -0.76
CA THR A 468 -3.81 23.34 0.43
C THR A 468 -3.79 22.54 1.73
N PRO A 469 -2.86 22.85 2.67
CA PRO A 469 -2.73 22.11 3.93
C PRO A 469 -3.88 22.39 4.91
N ILE A 470 -4.52 23.55 4.78
CA ILE A 470 -5.71 23.95 5.54
C ILE A 470 -6.88 24.03 4.55
N SER A 471 -7.99 23.38 4.88
CA SER A 471 -9.17 23.27 4.03
C SER A 471 -10.44 23.65 4.80
N PRO A 472 -11.56 23.92 4.11
CA PRO A 472 -12.83 24.21 4.78
C PRO A 472 -13.25 23.13 5.79
N GLY A 473 -13.11 21.85 5.42
CA GLY A 473 -13.37 20.74 6.35
C GLY A 473 -12.41 20.71 7.55
N SER A 474 -11.13 21.04 7.37
CA SER A 474 -10.18 21.10 8.49
C SER A 474 -10.44 22.30 9.41
N LEU A 475 -10.92 23.43 8.88
CA LEU A 475 -11.40 24.56 9.68
C LEU A 475 -12.64 24.19 10.51
N CYS A 476 -13.62 23.50 9.93
CA CYS A 476 -14.80 23.04 10.66
C CYS A 476 -14.41 22.07 11.79
N ARG A 477 -13.54 21.09 11.48
CA ARG A 477 -13.03 20.14 12.47
C ARG A 477 -12.25 20.85 13.59
N GLY A 478 -11.33 21.75 13.24
CA GLY A 478 -10.55 22.49 14.24
C GLY A 478 -11.39 23.43 15.08
N GLY A 479 -12.36 24.12 14.48
CA GLY A 479 -13.35 24.91 15.20
C GLY A 479 -14.17 24.08 16.19
N TYR A 480 -14.54 22.85 15.82
CA TYR A 480 -15.21 21.93 16.73
C TYR A 480 -14.33 21.50 17.90
N VAL A 481 -13.03 21.23 17.66
CA VAL A 481 -12.07 20.94 18.74
C VAL A 481 -11.92 22.14 19.69
N VAL A 482 -11.82 23.36 19.15
CA VAL A 482 -11.81 24.60 19.95
C VAL A 482 -13.09 24.76 20.75
N TYR A 483 -14.25 24.45 20.16
CA TYR A 483 -15.52 24.46 20.88
C TYR A 483 -15.51 23.47 22.06
N LEU A 484 -15.01 22.24 21.87
CA LEU A 484 -14.87 21.27 22.95
C LEU A 484 -13.92 21.78 24.05
N MET A 485 -12.79 22.39 23.66
CA MET A 485 -11.86 23.02 24.61
C MET A 485 -12.53 24.05 25.50
N ILE A 486 -13.35 24.92 24.91
CA ILE A 486 -14.06 25.98 25.61
C ILE A 486 -15.19 25.40 26.48
N ARG A 487 -16.05 24.55 25.89
CA ARG A 487 -17.23 23.98 26.55
C ARG A 487 -16.86 23.14 27.76
N GLU A 488 -15.83 22.30 27.63
CA GLU A 488 -15.40 21.41 28.70
C GLU A 488 -14.42 22.08 29.65
N ARG A 489 -14.01 23.33 29.36
CA ARG A 489 -12.98 24.08 30.09
C ARG A 489 -11.67 23.28 30.22
N ASN A 490 -11.43 22.36 29.28
CA ASN A 490 -10.32 21.42 29.30
C ASN A 490 -9.31 21.72 28.18
N TRP A 491 -8.59 22.83 28.33
CA TRP A 491 -7.59 23.27 27.35
C TRP A 491 -6.38 22.34 27.27
N ARG A 492 -6.16 21.52 28.31
CA ARG A 492 -4.97 20.69 28.48
C ARG A 492 -5.04 19.41 27.65
N GLU A 493 -6.18 18.74 27.62
CA GLU A 493 -6.34 17.47 26.89
C GLU A 493 -6.28 17.67 25.37
N TYR A 494 -6.93 18.70 24.84
CA TYR A 494 -7.05 18.91 23.39
C TYR A 494 -5.85 19.62 22.76
N LEU A 495 -4.76 19.85 23.49
CA LEU A 495 -3.72 20.74 22.99
C LEU A 495 -2.93 20.15 21.81
N ILE A 496 -2.65 18.85 21.78
CA ILE A 496 -2.04 18.24 20.59
C ILE A 496 -3.08 18.17 19.46
N ALA A 497 -4.33 17.87 19.83
CA ALA A 497 -5.41 17.69 18.87
C ALA A 497 -5.82 18.99 18.16
N CYS A 498 -5.81 20.13 18.85
CA CYS A 498 -6.25 21.43 18.34
C CYS A 498 -5.46 21.92 17.12
N PRO A 499 -4.13 22.15 17.17
CA PRO A 499 -3.38 22.59 16.01
C PRO A 499 -3.39 21.53 14.89
N LEU A 500 -3.30 20.25 15.24
CA LEU A 500 -3.29 19.18 14.24
C LEU A 500 -4.63 19.05 13.51
N SER A 501 -5.74 19.31 14.21
CA SER A 501 -7.09 19.27 13.64
C SER A 501 -7.34 20.35 12.58
N PHE A 502 -6.50 21.38 12.47
CA PHE A 502 -6.56 22.33 11.35
C PHE A 502 -5.82 21.83 10.09
N VAL A 503 -5.02 20.79 10.19
CA VAL A 503 -4.24 20.24 9.06
C VAL A 503 -5.04 19.16 8.33
N LYS A 504 -5.39 19.40 7.06
CA LYS A 504 -6.27 18.56 6.23
C LYS A 504 -5.93 17.07 6.30
N TYR A 505 -4.68 16.71 6.03
CA TYR A 505 -4.26 15.31 5.84
C TYR A 505 -4.04 14.51 7.12
N ILE A 506 -3.53 15.17 8.16
CA ILE A 506 -3.10 14.49 9.39
C ILE A 506 -4.00 14.78 10.59
N GLY A 507 -4.95 15.71 10.48
CA GLY A 507 -5.78 16.08 11.63
C GLY A 507 -6.75 14.98 12.10
N TYR A 508 -6.88 13.85 11.38
CA TYR A 508 -7.56 12.66 11.90
C TYR A 508 -6.71 11.90 12.94
N LEU A 509 -5.38 12.08 12.91
CA LEU A 509 -4.44 11.53 13.90
C LEU A 509 -4.38 12.36 15.19
N ALA A 510 -5.07 13.50 15.24
CA ALA A 510 -5.07 14.42 16.38
C ALA A 510 -5.38 13.73 17.70
N PHE A 511 -6.45 12.94 17.70
CA PHE A 511 -6.88 12.18 18.87
C PHE A 511 -6.06 10.90 19.11
N PRO A 512 -5.75 10.07 18.10
CA PRO A 512 -4.82 8.95 18.28
C PRO A 512 -3.47 9.36 18.89
N LEU A 513 -2.87 10.46 18.41
CA LEU A 513 -1.60 10.98 18.93
C LEU A 513 -1.73 11.48 20.37
N GLN A 514 -2.85 12.12 20.70
CA GLN A 514 -3.17 12.50 22.08
C GLN A 514 -3.29 11.28 23.01
N MET A 515 -3.87 10.18 22.52
CA MET A 515 -4.10 8.95 23.27
C MET A 515 -2.83 8.17 23.59
N THR A 516 -1.71 8.45 22.92
CA THR A 516 -0.45 7.69 23.08
C THR A 516 0.04 7.57 24.53
N THR A 517 -0.33 8.51 25.40
CA THR A 517 0.08 8.51 26.81
C THR A 517 -0.91 7.82 27.76
N THR A 518 -2.16 7.61 27.34
CA THR A 518 -3.23 7.07 28.18
C THR A 518 -3.67 5.68 27.71
N TYR A 519 -3.66 5.46 26.39
CA TYR A 519 -4.05 4.23 25.72
C TYR A 519 -3.05 3.91 24.59
N PRO A 520 -1.81 3.52 24.93
CA PRO A 520 -0.73 3.33 23.94
C PRO A 520 -1.07 2.28 22.88
N ALA A 521 -1.64 1.13 23.27
CA ALA A 521 -2.03 0.06 22.35
C ALA A 521 -3.12 0.50 21.35
N LEU A 522 -4.16 1.20 21.84
CA LEU A 522 -5.22 1.74 20.99
C LEU A 522 -4.71 2.85 20.07
N ALA A 523 -3.83 3.73 20.56
CA ALA A 523 -3.20 4.77 19.76
C ALA A 523 -2.35 4.16 18.62
N ARG A 524 -1.55 3.13 18.93
CA ARG A 524 -0.76 2.37 17.96
C ARG A 524 -1.66 1.73 16.90
N PHE A 525 -2.74 1.07 17.30
CA PHE A 525 -3.70 0.46 16.39
C PHE A 525 -4.36 1.47 15.43
N LEU A 526 -4.88 2.59 15.96
CA LEU A 526 -5.53 3.62 15.15
C LEU A 526 -4.55 4.30 14.18
N ALA A 527 -3.33 4.58 14.65
CA ALA A 527 -2.26 5.13 13.81
C ALA A 527 -1.82 4.13 12.73
N GLY A 528 -1.70 2.85 13.09
CA GLY A 528 -1.38 1.77 12.16
C GLY A 528 -2.42 1.64 11.06
N ARG A 529 -3.71 1.51 11.41
CA ARG A 529 -4.81 1.44 10.44
C ARG A 529 -4.87 2.66 9.52
N TRP A 530 -4.53 3.85 10.01
CA TRP A 530 -4.40 5.05 9.18
C TRP A 530 -3.20 4.95 8.22
N ALA A 531 -2.02 4.53 8.70
CA ALA A 531 -0.82 4.37 7.88
C ALA A 531 -1.07 3.35 6.76
N THR A 532 -1.64 2.19 7.08
CA THR A 532 -2.06 1.16 6.11
C THR A 532 -2.95 1.74 5.01
N ARG A 533 -3.98 2.52 5.40
CA ARG A 533 -4.90 3.16 4.43
C ARG A 533 -4.22 4.23 3.58
N ALA A 534 -3.33 5.03 4.15
CA ALA A 534 -2.60 6.07 3.44
C ALA A 534 -1.67 5.47 2.38
N VAL A 535 -1.03 4.37 2.73
CA VAL A 535 -0.01 3.69 1.91
C VAL A 535 -0.65 2.90 0.77
N HIS A 536 -1.79 2.24 1.00
CA HIS A 536 -2.55 1.52 -0.04
C HIS A 536 -2.95 2.35 -1.27
N ILE A 537 -2.94 3.70 -1.17
CA ILE A 537 -3.20 4.58 -2.31
C ILE A 537 -2.06 4.53 -3.33
N ILE A 538 -0.83 4.25 -2.88
CA ILE A 538 0.36 4.21 -3.73
C ILE A 538 0.50 2.80 -4.33
N PRO A 539 0.36 2.63 -5.66
CA PRO A 539 0.53 1.32 -6.28
C PRO A 539 1.93 0.76 -6.02
N VAL A 540 2.06 -0.57 -5.95
CA VAL A 540 3.32 -1.33 -5.83
C VAL A 540 4.02 -1.24 -4.46
N PHE A 541 4.04 -0.07 -3.81
CA PHE A 541 4.65 0.11 -2.48
C PHE A 541 3.62 0.16 -1.36
N GLY A 542 2.34 0.19 -1.73
CA GLY A 542 1.21 0.35 -0.86
C GLY A 542 0.82 -0.86 -0.04
N GLU A 543 1.47 -2.01 -0.25
CA GLU A 543 1.05 -3.29 0.33
C GLU A 543 1.26 -3.30 1.85
N LYS A 544 0.33 -3.94 2.55
CA LYS A 544 0.41 -4.16 3.99
C LYS A 544 1.68 -4.96 4.34
N GLY A 545 2.40 -4.52 5.36
CA GLY A 545 3.69 -5.04 5.77
C GLY A 545 4.86 -4.53 4.92
N ALA A 546 4.65 -3.68 3.91
CA ALA A 546 5.75 -3.09 3.16
C ALA A 546 6.58 -2.11 4.00
N LEU A 547 7.86 -1.94 3.68
CA LEU A 547 8.74 -1.01 4.40
C LEU A 547 8.21 0.44 4.39
N PHE A 548 7.52 0.83 3.31
CA PHE A 548 6.94 2.15 3.18
C PHE A 548 5.82 2.41 4.20
N GLU A 549 5.06 1.37 4.59
CA GLU A 549 4.05 1.48 5.65
C GLU A 549 4.69 1.83 7.00
N HIS A 550 5.79 1.16 7.35
CA HIS A 550 6.53 1.44 8.58
C HIS A 550 7.14 2.84 8.57
N TRP A 551 7.61 3.34 7.42
CA TRP A 551 8.12 4.70 7.31
C TRP A 551 7.02 5.75 7.50
N VAL A 552 5.84 5.53 6.93
CA VAL A 552 4.68 6.40 7.17
C VAL A 552 4.29 6.35 8.64
N PHE A 553 4.26 5.17 9.26
CA PHE A 553 4.03 5.05 10.69
C PHE A 553 5.09 5.79 11.52
N ASP A 554 6.38 5.64 11.23
CA ASP A 554 7.45 6.35 11.94
C ASP A 554 7.32 7.87 11.78
N ALA A 555 7.08 8.35 10.56
CA ALA A 555 6.90 9.76 10.22
C ALA A 555 5.77 10.42 11.00
N PHE A 556 4.65 9.72 11.17
CA PHE A 556 3.43 10.30 11.73
C PHE A 556 3.09 9.86 13.16
N PHE A 557 3.81 8.86 13.70
CA PHE A 557 3.60 8.35 15.06
C PHE A 557 4.87 8.40 15.91
N ASN A 558 5.96 7.72 15.52
CA ASN A 558 7.17 7.62 16.35
C ASN A 558 7.93 8.95 16.44
N PHE A 559 8.26 9.60 15.32
CA PHE A 559 8.98 10.88 15.33
C PHE A 559 8.22 12.00 16.04
N PRO A 560 6.90 12.18 15.88
CA PRO A 560 6.13 13.15 16.67
C PRO A 560 6.20 12.88 18.18
N ARG A 561 6.15 11.61 18.63
CA ARG A 561 6.30 11.26 20.06
C ARG A 561 7.68 11.63 20.60
N ILE A 562 8.73 11.36 19.82
CA ILE A 562 10.12 11.68 20.17
C ILE A 562 10.32 13.18 20.23
N PHE A 563 9.83 13.90 19.21
CA PHE A 563 9.86 15.35 19.16
C PHE A 563 9.12 15.95 20.36
N ALA A 564 7.93 15.45 20.68
CA ALA A 564 7.15 15.92 21.84
C ALA A 564 7.94 15.76 23.15
N ARG A 565 8.60 14.61 23.36
CA ARG A 565 9.47 14.37 24.53
C ARG A 565 10.70 15.28 24.56
N TRP A 566 11.38 15.42 23.43
CA TRP A 566 12.57 16.28 23.30
C TRP A 566 12.25 17.77 23.49
N ALA A 567 11.13 18.22 22.92
CA ALA A 567 10.68 19.60 22.97
C ALA A 567 10.16 19.97 24.36
N LYS A 568 9.57 19.03 25.10
CA LYS A 568 8.95 19.28 26.42
C LYS A 568 9.82 20.13 27.39
N PRO A 569 11.05 19.73 27.74
CA PRO A 569 11.89 20.51 28.65
C PRO A 569 12.43 21.81 28.00
N ARG A 570 12.73 21.79 26.70
CA ARG A 570 13.37 22.91 25.97
C ARG A 570 12.40 24.03 25.66
N LEU A 571 11.19 23.70 25.22
CA LEU A 571 10.12 24.65 24.97
C LEU A 571 9.71 25.34 26.28
N SER A 572 9.77 24.65 27.41
CA SER A 572 9.45 25.23 28.72
C SER A 572 10.45 26.31 29.11
N PHE A 573 11.74 26.03 28.89
CA PHE A 573 12.82 26.98 29.06
C PHE A 573 12.72 28.15 28.07
N LEU A 574 12.52 27.89 26.77
CA LEU A 574 12.39 28.94 25.76
C LEU A 574 11.19 29.86 26.02
N LEU A 575 10.05 29.30 26.41
CA LEU A 575 8.87 30.09 26.81
C LEU A 575 9.13 30.88 28.11
N ALA A 576 9.94 30.35 29.04
CA ALA A 576 10.39 31.09 30.22
C ALA A 576 11.25 32.29 29.84
N ALA A 577 12.27 32.05 28.99
CA ALA A 577 13.18 33.07 28.51
C ALA A 577 12.45 34.12 27.67
N TRP A 578 11.49 33.71 26.83
CA TRP A 578 10.67 34.61 26.02
C TRP A 578 9.77 35.51 26.87
N ALA A 579 9.12 34.95 27.89
CA ALA A 579 8.33 35.74 28.83
C ALA A 579 9.20 36.71 29.64
N ALA A 580 10.37 36.26 30.12
CA ALA A 580 11.32 37.11 30.83
C ALA A 580 11.85 38.25 29.94
N LEU A 581 12.18 37.96 28.67
CA LEU A 581 12.61 38.96 27.69
C LEU A 581 11.53 40.03 27.48
N GLY A 582 10.27 39.63 27.30
CA GLY A 582 9.17 40.58 27.16
C GLY A 582 8.98 41.47 28.38
N ILE A 583 9.07 40.89 29.59
CA ILE A 583 8.98 41.66 30.83
C ILE A 583 10.15 42.67 30.95
N ILE A 584 11.37 42.25 30.63
CA ILE A 584 12.56 43.12 30.67
C ILE A 584 12.47 44.24 29.64
N LEU A 585 12.07 43.92 28.39
CA LEU A 585 11.93 44.89 27.31
C LEU A 585 10.89 45.95 27.68
N THR A 586 9.74 45.52 28.19
CA THR A 586 8.67 46.44 28.60
C THR A 586 9.10 47.29 29.78
N ALA A 587 9.72 46.72 30.81
CA ALA A 587 10.28 47.49 31.92
C ALA A 587 11.31 48.54 31.45
N ARG A 588 12.16 48.21 30.46
CA ARG A 588 13.12 49.15 29.87
C ARG A 588 12.44 50.25 29.05
N ILE A 589 11.40 49.95 28.31
CA ILE A 589 10.63 50.95 27.56
C ILE A 589 9.95 51.93 28.52
N PHE A 590 9.36 51.43 29.61
CA PHE A 590 8.78 52.29 30.65
C PHE A 590 9.82 53.19 31.33
N GLN A 591 11.04 52.69 31.57
CA GLN A 591 12.13 53.49 32.15
C GLN A 591 12.72 54.54 31.19
N LEU A 592 12.87 54.21 29.91
CA LEU A 592 13.56 55.08 28.95
C LEU A 592 12.64 56.16 28.36
N PHE A 593 11.34 55.89 28.26
CA PHE A 593 10.38 56.75 27.58
C PHE A 593 9.32 57.35 28.51
N ASP A 594 9.47 57.18 29.83
CA ASP A 594 8.59 57.71 30.88
C ASP A 594 7.10 57.54 30.56
N VAL A 595 6.74 56.31 30.16
CA VAL A 595 5.40 56.02 29.61
C VAL A 595 4.35 56.16 30.71
N PRO A 596 3.34 57.05 30.56
CA PRO A 596 2.38 57.34 31.63
C PRO A 596 1.45 56.14 31.88
N LEU A 597 1.27 55.80 33.15
CA LEU A 597 0.34 54.75 33.62
C LEU A 597 -0.99 55.31 34.17
N HIS A 598 -1.08 56.62 34.34
CA HIS A 598 -2.23 57.33 34.90
C HIS A 598 -2.51 58.61 34.10
N GLY A 599 -3.79 59.02 34.00
CA GLY A 599 -4.21 60.20 33.22
C GLY A 599 -4.77 59.87 31.81
N GLU A 600 -5.04 60.89 31.00
CA GLU A 600 -5.67 60.74 29.68
C GLU A 600 -4.82 59.93 28.68
N ASP A 601 -3.49 59.96 28.84
CA ASP A 601 -2.50 59.25 28.01
C ASP A 601 -2.17 57.83 28.50
N ALA A 602 -2.77 57.37 29.60
CA ALA A 602 -2.55 56.04 30.18
C ALA A 602 -2.89 54.89 29.21
N ARG A 603 -3.68 55.16 28.17
CA ARG A 603 -4.06 54.17 27.14
C ARG A 603 -2.85 53.59 26.43
N TYR A 604 -1.80 54.38 26.19
CA TYR A 604 -0.59 53.91 25.50
C TYR A 604 0.21 52.95 26.38
N GLY A 605 0.39 53.28 27.67
CA GLY A 605 1.03 52.38 28.64
C GLY A 605 0.25 51.09 28.86
N ILE A 606 -1.07 51.18 28.98
CA ILE A 606 -1.94 50.01 29.14
C ILE A 606 -1.91 49.11 27.90
N ASN A 607 -1.99 49.68 26.68
CA ASN A 607 -1.93 48.91 25.44
C ASN A 607 -0.57 48.23 25.25
N LEU A 608 0.53 48.88 25.64
CA LEU A 608 1.87 48.29 25.59
C LEU A 608 1.99 47.10 26.57
N ILE A 609 1.42 47.22 27.78
CA ILE A 609 1.36 46.11 28.75
C ILE A 609 0.52 44.96 28.18
N ILE A 610 -0.66 45.25 27.61
CA ILE A 610 -1.52 44.22 27.01
C ILE A 610 -0.80 43.53 25.84
N ALA A 611 -0.18 44.29 24.93
CA ALA A 611 0.57 43.74 23.81
C ALA A 611 1.74 42.86 24.29
N THR A 612 2.46 43.31 25.33
CA THR A 612 3.55 42.55 25.95
C THR A 612 3.04 41.25 26.54
N VAL A 613 1.95 41.32 27.31
CA VAL A 613 1.33 40.14 27.92
C VAL A 613 0.88 39.18 26.83
N CYS A 614 0.19 39.65 25.78
CA CYS A 614 -0.29 38.80 24.69
C CYS A 614 0.83 38.14 23.87
N VAL A 615 1.95 38.84 23.62
CA VAL A 615 3.03 38.34 22.75
C VAL A 615 4.09 37.55 23.50
N PHE A 616 4.41 37.93 24.75
CA PHE A 616 5.54 37.36 25.48
C PHE A 616 5.12 36.48 26.66
N VAL A 617 4.08 36.86 27.40
CA VAL A 617 3.67 36.16 28.64
C VAL A 617 2.58 35.12 28.38
N LEU A 618 1.62 35.42 27.52
CA LEU A 618 0.48 34.57 27.18
C LEU A 618 0.91 33.26 26.52
N PRO A 619 1.91 33.21 25.61
CA PRO A 619 2.43 31.94 25.15
C PRO A 619 2.98 31.10 26.30
N ARG A 620 3.70 31.68 27.26
CA ARG A 620 4.11 30.89 28.44
C ARG A 620 2.90 30.44 29.27
N ALA A 621 1.94 31.31 29.57
CA ALA A 621 0.78 30.95 30.40
C ALA A 621 -0.10 29.87 29.75
N LEU A 622 -0.28 29.94 28.43
CA LEU A 622 -1.00 28.94 27.64
C LEU A 622 -0.18 27.65 27.50
N PHE A 623 1.14 27.76 27.31
CA PHE A 623 1.98 26.62 26.95
C PHE A 623 2.75 25.93 28.09
N TYR A 624 2.91 26.56 29.26
CA TYR A 624 3.67 26.02 30.40
C TYR A 624 2.97 24.84 31.11
N PRO A 625 1.64 24.84 31.38
CA PRO A 625 0.94 23.68 31.93
C PRO A 625 1.01 22.42 31.04
N LEU A 626 1.34 22.60 29.76
CA LEU A 626 1.49 21.54 28.75
C LEU A 626 2.79 20.76 28.91
N LEU A 627 3.79 21.39 29.51
CA LEU A 627 5.16 20.89 29.56
C LEU A 627 5.53 20.32 30.92
N THR A 628 4.72 20.58 31.96
CA THR A 628 4.97 20.18 33.35
C THR A 628 4.12 19.02 33.86
N ARG A 629 3.40 18.28 33.00
CA ARG A 629 2.77 17.01 33.43
C ARG A 629 3.87 16.09 33.98
N LYS A 630 3.97 15.95 35.31
CA LYS A 630 4.31 14.66 35.92
C LYS A 630 3.19 13.73 35.49
N LEU A 631 3.57 12.65 34.81
CA LEU A 631 2.67 11.52 34.66
C LEU A 631 2.19 11.21 36.07
N ASN A 632 0.87 11.13 36.29
CA ASN A 632 0.42 10.38 37.45
C ASN A 632 0.98 8.99 37.22
N GLU A 633 2.00 8.63 38.01
CA GLU A 633 2.24 7.25 38.39
C GLU A 633 0.92 6.78 39.00
N THR A 634 0.01 6.29 38.17
CA THR A 634 -0.79 5.14 38.56
C THR A 634 0.21 3.99 38.60
N THR A 635 0.90 3.95 39.73
CA THR A 635 1.23 2.75 40.51
C THR A 635 1.36 1.47 39.69
N THR A 636 2.61 1.04 39.48
CA THR A 636 3.14 -0.21 40.05
C THR A 636 2.17 -1.38 40.28
N GLU A 637 1.33 -1.73 39.31
CA GLU A 637 0.57 -3.01 39.33
C GLU A 637 0.65 -3.78 38.00
N GLU A 638 1.26 -3.24 36.94
CA GLU A 638 1.43 -3.96 35.65
C GLU A 638 2.67 -4.88 35.63
N THR A 639 3.07 -5.43 36.78
CA THR A 639 4.11 -6.48 36.85
C THR A 639 3.72 -7.67 37.76
N GLU A 640 2.48 -7.73 38.28
CA GLU A 640 1.99 -8.85 39.11
C GLU A 640 0.58 -9.38 38.74
N ALA A 641 0.12 -9.19 37.50
CA ALA A 641 -1.02 -9.92 36.95
C ALA A 641 -0.78 -10.22 35.46
#